data_AF-A0A1R1D8T9-F1
#
_entry.id   AF-A0A1R1D8T9-F1
#
_cell.length_a   1.000
_cell.length_b   1.000
_cell.length_c   1.000
_cell.angle_alpha   90.00
_cell.angle_beta   90.00
_cell.angle_gamma   90.00
#
_symmetry.space_group_name_H-M   'P 1'
#
loop_
_entity.id
_entity.type
_entity.pdbx_description
1 polymer ?
#
loop_
_entity_poly.entity_id
_entity_poly.type
_entity_poly.pdbx_seq_one_letter_code
_entity_poly.pdbx_strand_id
1 'polypeptide(L)'
;TLAVTVSDSTPSITPMTASFDKYTGASGYADVTTTMTLNGHTLTSIQNGAATLAAGSNYMVSGNTVTIQKSYLATQSNGTTMLTLTFSGGATKTLEVAVSDSTPSISPTTASFDKYTGASGYADVTTTMTLNGHTLTSIQNGAATLAAGSNYTVSGNTVTIQKAYLAAQPSGTTTLTLTFSGGATTTLALTVSDSTPSISPTAASFDKYSGSLGHVDIATELMLNSDTLVGISNNGEPLTAEIDYTVSGSTVTIATSYLATQPTGTTNITLAFSGGATQTLAVAVSDTTPSISMMTASYDRYTGSLGHLDITTAMTLHNDTLVSLTNDGVPLTIGMDYTSIGSTVTITRSYLAEQSVGTTSLTFTFSGGATQLLAVAVDDSTPSLTPTTARFDRYAHSLSHVDVSTELTLHSDSLVNISNSGTLLTPGIDYTVNGTTVTIAASYLAAQPAGTTSLTFTFSGGATQTLAVTFNDTTPSVKPTYRIEEDSLLGVILHIDASMLVTHVTPDGTTVQKVRIPDIAITEAANLLARAAHSQLIIRVDTASDIQVELSGGAMELILKAAPGAMLQVMGKQARMELQASGFDLASLAKLMGVAVADLKIVTTMKQVNDDIVKQLKQVGVVTGFHVVGTPIDFQVHIEANGQIKSIRDMGGTYLVRAIIHNADTEPGHVLAVYFDPATGSVVPVPNKRIMREDGQVEVEMQAPNNRIYSMVSTTKRSFADLQGHWSQQDVELLASNLIVNGVSKDQFAPDVRITRAEFASLLVRSLGMSLEKDQAYRGFADVASDAWYALAVEAASKAGLVNGISATKFAPHEPITREQMAVMIARAQILVRTLQVTPDGAEDAQLQTFTDMQKISPWALEAVDEMVASGIMNGLDPTQFAPAELATRAQAATILKRFMQNVGFIDG
;
A
#
# COMPACT_ATOMS: atom_id res chain seq x y z
N THR A 1 -93.78 -67.55 -117.33
CA THR A 1 -92.73 -66.76 -116.66
C THR A 1 -92.73 -67.15 -115.19
N LEU A 2 -91.63 -67.66 -114.63
CA LEU A 2 -91.51 -67.92 -113.19
C LEU A 2 -90.58 -66.84 -112.61
N ALA A 3 -91.05 -66.06 -111.65
CA ALA A 3 -90.26 -65.05 -110.94
C ALA A 3 -89.80 -65.62 -109.59
N VAL A 4 -88.51 -65.48 -109.28
CA VAL A 4 -87.89 -65.83 -108.01
C VAL A 4 -87.49 -64.54 -107.30
N THR A 5 -87.84 -64.42 -106.02
CA THR A 5 -87.43 -63.33 -105.13
C THR A 5 -86.25 -63.80 -104.27
N VAL A 6 -85.19 -63.00 -104.15
CA VAL A 6 -84.06 -63.23 -103.23
C VAL A 6 -84.10 -62.13 -102.15
N SER A 7 -84.09 -62.52 -100.87
CA SER A 7 -84.03 -61.63 -99.71
C SER A 7 -82.70 -61.82 -98.96
N ASP A 8 -81.99 -60.72 -98.66
CA ASP A 8 -80.80 -60.73 -97.80
C ASP A 8 -81.22 -60.86 -96.34
N SER A 9 -80.86 -61.99 -95.74
CA SER A 9 -81.24 -62.37 -94.40
C SER A 9 -80.12 -62.15 -93.37
N THR A 10 -79.02 -61.45 -93.69
CA THR A 10 -77.86 -61.37 -92.78
C THR A 10 -78.08 -60.40 -91.59
N PRO A 11 -77.59 -60.71 -90.38
CA PRO A 11 -77.77 -59.85 -89.20
C PRO A 11 -76.83 -58.62 -89.21
N SER A 12 -77.24 -57.51 -88.61
CA SER A 12 -76.44 -56.27 -88.46
C SER A 12 -76.45 -55.72 -87.03
N ILE A 13 -75.54 -54.80 -86.71
CA ILE A 13 -75.50 -54.07 -85.42
C ILE A 13 -75.28 -52.57 -85.67
N THR A 14 -75.91 -51.72 -84.85
CA THR A 14 -75.77 -50.26 -84.91
C THR A 14 -75.86 -49.67 -83.50
N PRO A 15 -74.93 -48.80 -83.06
CA PRO A 15 -73.69 -48.40 -83.73
C PRO A 15 -72.61 -49.49 -83.74
N MET A 16 -71.60 -49.33 -84.61
CA MET A 16 -70.42 -50.23 -84.70
C MET A 16 -69.18 -49.69 -83.96
N THR A 17 -69.23 -48.47 -83.43
CA THR A 17 -68.13 -47.82 -82.70
C THR A 17 -68.65 -47.13 -81.43
N ALA A 18 -67.86 -47.11 -80.37
CA ALA A 18 -68.12 -46.42 -79.11
C ALA A 18 -66.82 -46.02 -78.41
N SER A 19 -66.93 -45.24 -77.34
CA SER A 19 -65.80 -44.86 -76.49
C SER A 19 -66.11 -45.13 -75.03
N PHE A 20 -65.07 -45.40 -74.25
CA PHE A 20 -65.13 -45.62 -72.82
C PHE A 20 -63.93 -44.97 -72.14
N ASP A 21 -64.17 -44.22 -71.06
CA ASP A 21 -63.13 -43.68 -70.20
C ASP A 21 -63.18 -44.40 -68.86
N LYS A 22 -62.03 -44.89 -68.40
CA LYS A 22 -61.88 -45.57 -67.12
C LYS A 22 -62.03 -44.66 -65.93
N TYR A 23 -61.83 -43.36 -66.11
CA TYR A 23 -61.99 -42.41 -65.03
C TYR A 23 -63.46 -42.37 -64.62
N THR A 24 -63.78 -42.83 -63.41
CA THR A 24 -65.17 -42.96 -62.92
C THR A 24 -65.94 -41.64 -62.88
N GLY A 25 -65.24 -40.50 -62.87
CA GLY A 25 -65.82 -39.16 -62.96
C GLY A 25 -66.00 -38.62 -64.38
N ALA A 26 -65.50 -39.32 -65.41
CA ALA A 26 -65.73 -38.95 -66.80
C ALA A 26 -67.16 -39.32 -67.23
N SER A 27 -67.78 -38.49 -68.07
CA SER A 27 -69.06 -38.85 -68.73
C SER A 27 -68.94 -40.12 -69.59
N GLY A 28 -67.72 -40.48 -70.00
CA GLY A 28 -67.39 -41.70 -70.73
C GLY A 28 -67.35 -42.98 -69.89
N TYR A 29 -67.49 -42.92 -68.55
CA TYR A 29 -67.57 -44.11 -67.69
C TYR A 29 -69.00 -44.68 -67.64
N ALA A 30 -69.50 -45.11 -68.80
CA ALA A 30 -70.86 -45.62 -68.99
C ALA A 30 -70.85 -46.97 -69.71
N ASP A 31 -71.94 -47.73 -69.57
CA ASP A 31 -72.13 -48.95 -70.34
C ASP A 31 -72.23 -48.59 -71.83
N VAL A 32 -71.65 -49.42 -72.68
CA VAL A 32 -71.66 -49.21 -74.13
C VAL A 32 -72.76 -50.07 -74.74
N THR A 33 -73.66 -49.50 -75.52
CA THR A 33 -74.75 -50.25 -76.15
C THR A 33 -74.62 -50.34 -77.68
N THR A 34 -75.09 -51.45 -78.24
CA THR A 34 -75.31 -51.60 -79.69
C THR A 34 -76.60 -52.37 -79.93
N THR A 35 -77.39 -51.96 -80.92
CA THR A 35 -78.67 -52.59 -81.28
C THR A 35 -78.49 -53.51 -82.48
N MET A 36 -78.96 -54.74 -82.36
CA MET A 36 -78.91 -55.79 -83.36
C MET A 36 -80.16 -55.75 -84.26
N THR A 37 -79.99 -55.94 -85.56
CA THR A 37 -81.07 -56.32 -86.49
C THR A 37 -80.86 -57.78 -86.85
N LEU A 38 -81.73 -58.66 -86.35
CA LEU A 38 -81.46 -60.10 -86.31
C LEU A 38 -81.80 -60.85 -87.62
N ASN A 39 -82.77 -60.39 -88.41
CA ASN A 39 -83.17 -61.03 -89.69
C ASN A 39 -83.39 -62.56 -89.64
N GLY A 40 -83.95 -63.06 -88.54
CA GLY A 40 -84.20 -64.49 -88.31
C GLY A 40 -83.06 -65.24 -87.61
N HIS A 41 -81.93 -64.57 -87.34
CA HIS A 41 -80.81 -65.11 -86.57
C HIS A 41 -80.96 -64.86 -85.07
N THR A 42 -80.17 -65.55 -84.26
CA THR A 42 -80.03 -65.31 -82.81
C THR A 42 -78.57 -65.00 -82.50
N LEU A 43 -78.29 -64.14 -81.53
CA LEU A 43 -76.91 -63.91 -81.06
C LEU A 43 -76.42 -65.16 -80.32
N THR A 44 -75.27 -65.70 -80.72
CA THR A 44 -74.68 -66.90 -80.11
C THR A 44 -73.54 -66.58 -79.15
N SER A 45 -72.72 -65.57 -79.44
CA SER A 45 -71.61 -65.18 -78.56
C SER A 45 -71.14 -63.74 -78.84
N ILE A 46 -70.48 -63.15 -77.84
CA ILE A 46 -69.66 -61.95 -78.01
C ILE A 46 -68.24 -62.31 -77.58
N GLN A 47 -67.24 -61.96 -78.38
CA GLN A 47 -65.84 -62.26 -78.12
C GLN A 47 -64.98 -61.01 -78.16
N ASN A 48 -64.00 -60.89 -77.28
CA ASN A 48 -62.90 -59.92 -77.38
C ASN A 48 -61.63 -60.70 -77.73
N GLY A 49 -61.17 -60.61 -78.97
CA GLY A 49 -60.17 -61.54 -79.50
C GLY A 49 -60.66 -62.99 -79.39
N ALA A 50 -59.87 -63.86 -78.75
CA ALA A 50 -60.24 -65.26 -78.52
C ALA A 50 -61.14 -65.48 -77.27
N ALA A 51 -61.27 -64.47 -76.40
CA ALA A 51 -62.01 -64.60 -75.15
C ALA A 51 -63.51 -64.42 -75.40
N THR A 52 -64.32 -65.42 -75.04
CA THR A 52 -65.78 -65.28 -75.08
C THR A 52 -66.26 -64.55 -73.82
N LEU A 53 -66.99 -63.45 -74.01
CA LEU A 53 -67.55 -62.67 -72.91
C LEU A 53 -68.66 -63.47 -72.23
N ALA A 54 -68.77 -63.32 -70.91
CA ALA A 54 -69.83 -63.93 -70.12
C ALA A 54 -71.08 -63.04 -70.10
N ALA A 55 -72.22 -63.60 -70.52
CA ALA A 55 -73.51 -62.92 -70.44
C ALA A 55 -73.92 -62.71 -68.97
N GLY A 56 -74.49 -61.54 -68.65
CA GLY A 56 -74.85 -61.11 -67.31
C GLY A 56 -73.75 -60.38 -66.55
N SER A 57 -72.46 -60.66 -66.82
CA SER A 57 -71.33 -60.02 -66.14
C SER A 57 -70.52 -59.08 -67.03
N ASN A 58 -70.25 -59.45 -68.28
CA ASN A 58 -69.49 -58.62 -69.23
C ASN A 58 -70.40 -57.88 -70.20
N TYR A 59 -71.54 -58.47 -70.54
CA TYR A 59 -72.57 -57.84 -71.33
C TYR A 59 -73.96 -58.34 -70.95
N MET A 60 -74.99 -57.56 -71.27
CA MET A 60 -76.40 -57.95 -71.19
C MET A 60 -77.03 -57.90 -72.58
N VAL A 61 -78.04 -58.73 -72.81
CA VAL A 61 -78.88 -58.66 -74.00
C VAL A 61 -80.32 -58.47 -73.55
N SER A 62 -80.97 -57.41 -74.02
CA SER A 62 -82.38 -57.15 -73.76
C SER A 62 -83.09 -56.82 -75.07
N GLY A 63 -83.98 -57.72 -75.49
CA GLY A 63 -84.55 -57.70 -76.84
C GLY A 63 -83.45 -57.72 -77.89
N ASN A 64 -83.38 -56.66 -78.69
CA ASN A 64 -82.38 -56.50 -79.73
C ASN A 64 -81.13 -55.72 -79.29
N THR A 65 -81.04 -55.24 -78.06
CA THR A 65 -79.90 -54.41 -77.62
C THR A 65 -78.91 -55.23 -76.82
N VAL A 66 -77.63 -55.12 -77.20
CA VAL A 66 -76.47 -55.58 -76.43
C VAL A 66 -75.91 -54.41 -75.64
N THR A 67 -75.73 -54.59 -74.34
CA THR A 67 -75.08 -53.63 -73.44
C THR A 67 -73.79 -54.24 -72.93
N ILE A 68 -72.64 -53.72 -73.33
CA ILE A 68 -71.34 -54.06 -72.76
C ILE A 68 -71.17 -53.29 -71.45
N GLN A 69 -70.96 -54.02 -70.36
CA GLN A 69 -70.91 -53.45 -69.02
C GLN A 69 -69.64 -52.60 -68.85
N LYS A 70 -69.78 -51.41 -68.28
CA LYS A 70 -68.66 -50.52 -67.93
C LYS A 70 -67.66 -51.18 -66.99
N SER A 71 -68.11 -52.06 -66.11
CA SER A 71 -67.25 -52.84 -65.22
C SER A 71 -66.29 -53.76 -65.98
N TYR A 72 -66.70 -54.26 -67.15
CA TYR A 72 -65.83 -55.01 -68.04
C TYR A 72 -64.92 -54.08 -68.86
N LEU A 73 -65.44 -52.97 -69.37
CA LEU A 73 -64.64 -52.01 -70.13
C LEU A 73 -63.54 -51.36 -69.28
N ALA A 74 -63.78 -51.16 -67.98
CA ALA A 74 -62.81 -50.66 -67.01
C ALA A 74 -61.57 -51.56 -66.86
N THR A 75 -61.70 -52.86 -67.13
CA THR A 75 -60.58 -53.81 -67.02
C THR A 75 -59.78 -53.94 -68.30
N GLN A 76 -60.25 -53.38 -69.42
CA GLN A 76 -59.53 -53.45 -70.70
C GLN A 76 -58.33 -52.52 -70.68
N SER A 77 -57.29 -52.80 -71.46
CA SER A 77 -56.15 -51.87 -71.60
C SER A 77 -56.59 -50.57 -72.28
N ASN A 78 -55.88 -49.46 -72.03
CA ASN A 78 -56.11 -48.22 -72.78
C ASN A 78 -55.76 -48.48 -74.26
N GLY A 79 -56.62 -48.03 -75.18
CA GLY A 79 -56.58 -48.33 -76.62
C GLY A 79 -57.91 -48.87 -77.15
N THR A 80 -57.93 -49.36 -78.38
CA THR A 80 -59.14 -49.87 -79.02
C THR A 80 -59.43 -51.33 -78.64
N THR A 81 -60.61 -51.60 -78.09
CA THR A 81 -61.14 -52.94 -77.80
C THR A 81 -62.14 -53.37 -78.89
N MET A 82 -61.90 -54.51 -79.54
CA MET A 82 -62.74 -55.02 -80.64
C MET A 82 -63.63 -56.18 -80.19
N LEU A 83 -64.94 -55.97 -80.13
CA LEU A 83 -65.92 -56.96 -79.68
C LEU A 83 -66.64 -57.59 -80.86
N THR A 84 -66.43 -58.88 -81.10
CA THR A 84 -67.02 -59.65 -82.20
C THR A 84 -68.29 -60.36 -81.74
N LEU A 85 -69.44 -59.94 -82.24
CA LEU A 85 -70.75 -60.53 -82.05
C LEU A 85 -70.98 -61.59 -83.13
N THR A 86 -71.18 -62.84 -82.73
CA THR A 86 -71.46 -63.97 -83.62
C THR A 86 -72.93 -64.36 -83.54
N PHE A 87 -73.56 -64.62 -84.69
CA PHE A 87 -74.98 -64.98 -84.81
C PHE A 87 -75.17 -66.42 -85.30
N SER A 88 -76.38 -66.97 -85.12
CA SER A 88 -76.73 -68.32 -85.60
C SER A 88 -76.47 -68.44 -87.11
N GLY A 89 -75.89 -69.55 -87.57
CA GLY A 89 -75.43 -69.68 -88.96
C GLY A 89 -74.05 -69.06 -89.27
N GLY A 90 -73.38 -68.45 -88.28
CA GLY A 90 -71.95 -68.12 -88.34
C GLY A 90 -71.61 -66.70 -88.81
N ALA A 91 -72.59 -65.85 -89.10
CA ALA A 91 -72.34 -64.45 -89.43
C ALA A 91 -71.79 -63.70 -88.21
N THR A 92 -70.82 -62.80 -88.42
CA THR A 92 -70.23 -61.97 -87.34
C THR A 92 -70.32 -60.48 -87.64
N LYS A 93 -70.39 -59.67 -86.58
CA LYS A 93 -70.29 -58.20 -86.62
C LYS A 93 -69.41 -57.70 -85.48
N THR A 94 -68.70 -56.59 -85.68
CA THR A 94 -67.75 -56.08 -84.69
C THR A 94 -68.19 -54.72 -84.16
N LEU A 95 -68.16 -54.56 -82.83
CA LEU A 95 -68.28 -53.31 -82.11
C LEU A 95 -66.89 -52.88 -81.61
N GLU A 96 -66.41 -51.74 -82.09
CA GLU A 96 -65.15 -51.14 -81.69
C GLU A 96 -65.36 -50.19 -80.49
N VAL A 97 -64.60 -50.34 -79.40
CA VAL A 97 -64.69 -49.48 -78.21
C VAL A 97 -63.33 -48.87 -77.88
N ALA A 98 -63.17 -47.56 -78.05
CA ALA A 98 -61.95 -46.84 -77.67
C ALA A 98 -61.89 -46.61 -76.15
N VAL A 99 -60.96 -47.26 -75.46
CA VAL A 99 -60.77 -47.20 -74.00
C VAL A 99 -59.64 -46.22 -73.66
N SER A 100 -59.88 -45.28 -72.75
CA SER A 100 -58.88 -44.32 -72.25
C SER A 100 -58.90 -44.20 -70.73
N ASP A 101 -57.88 -43.58 -70.12
CA ASP A 101 -57.86 -43.27 -68.68
C ASP A 101 -57.42 -41.81 -68.49
N SER A 102 -58.38 -40.96 -68.16
CA SER A 102 -58.12 -39.54 -67.91
C SER A 102 -57.80 -39.22 -66.45
N THR A 103 -57.54 -40.21 -65.58
CA THR A 103 -57.34 -39.97 -64.14
C THR A 103 -56.10 -39.09 -63.89
N PRO A 104 -56.23 -37.95 -63.19
CA PRO A 104 -55.09 -37.10 -62.83
C PRO A 104 -54.17 -37.76 -61.79
N SER A 105 -52.87 -37.48 -61.84
CA SER A 105 -51.86 -38.03 -60.92
C SER A 105 -50.78 -37.02 -60.54
N ILE A 106 -49.94 -37.36 -59.55
CA ILE A 106 -48.74 -36.57 -59.18
C ILE A 106 -47.48 -37.44 -59.10
N SER A 107 -46.32 -36.81 -59.26
CA SER A 107 -45.00 -37.40 -58.98
C SER A 107 -44.00 -36.34 -58.52
N PRO A 108 -43.25 -36.55 -57.42
CA PRO A 108 -43.31 -37.71 -56.51
C PRO A 108 -44.56 -37.72 -55.62
N THR A 109 -44.91 -38.89 -55.07
CA THR A 109 -46.01 -39.08 -54.09
C THR A 109 -45.53 -39.07 -52.63
N THR A 110 -44.21 -38.94 -52.40
CA THR A 110 -43.62 -38.80 -51.06
C THR A 110 -42.57 -37.69 -51.06
N ALA A 111 -42.38 -37.02 -49.92
CA ALA A 111 -41.30 -36.07 -49.69
C ALA A 111 -41.01 -35.91 -48.18
N SER A 112 -39.89 -35.27 -47.85
CA SER A 112 -39.49 -34.98 -46.47
C SER A 112 -39.24 -33.49 -46.29
N PHE A 113 -39.42 -33.01 -45.07
CA PHE A 113 -39.13 -31.65 -44.65
C PHE A 113 -38.50 -31.68 -43.26
N ASP A 114 -37.39 -30.96 -43.07
CA ASP A 114 -36.82 -30.78 -41.74
C ASP A 114 -37.18 -29.38 -41.22
N LYS A 115 -37.67 -29.31 -39.98
CA LYS A 115 -38.06 -28.07 -39.32
C LYS A 115 -36.88 -27.21 -38.89
N TYR A 116 -35.70 -27.80 -38.76
CA TYR A 116 -34.53 -27.08 -38.33
C TYR A 116 -34.04 -26.14 -39.45
N THR A 117 -34.07 -24.82 -39.21
CA THR A 117 -33.72 -23.82 -40.22
C THR A 117 -32.29 -23.94 -40.76
N GLY A 118 -31.38 -24.55 -39.99
CA GLY A 118 -30.00 -24.84 -40.40
C GLY A 118 -29.85 -26.14 -41.21
N ALA A 119 -30.87 -26.98 -41.25
CA ALA A 119 -30.85 -28.20 -42.05
C ALA A 119 -31.04 -27.89 -43.54
N SER A 120 -30.35 -28.64 -44.39
CA SER A 120 -30.57 -28.62 -45.84
C SER A 120 -32.01 -28.97 -46.24
N GLY A 121 -32.74 -29.68 -45.37
CA GLY A 121 -34.14 -30.06 -45.51
C GLY A 121 -35.17 -28.95 -45.23
N TYR A 122 -34.76 -27.75 -44.78
CA TYR A 122 -35.66 -26.60 -44.54
C TYR A 122 -35.99 -25.85 -45.84
N ALA A 123 -36.61 -26.56 -46.79
CA ALA A 123 -36.91 -26.06 -48.13
C ALA A 123 -38.37 -26.31 -48.51
N ASP A 124 -38.86 -25.57 -49.51
CA ASP A 124 -40.19 -25.82 -50.08
C ASP A 124 -40.25 -27.23 -50.70
N VAL A 125 -41.37 -27.91 -50.56
CA VAL A 125 -41.55 -29.26 -51.10
C VAL A 125 -42.37 -29.18 -52.37
N THR A 126 -41.91 -29.83 -53.45
CA THR A 126 -42.58 -29.78 -54.75
C THR A 126 -43.09 -31.15 -55.19
N THR A 127 -44.22 -31.16 -55.91
CA THR A 127 -44.69 -32.31 -56.67
C THR A 127 -45.27 -31.87 -58.01
N THR A 128 -45.11 -32.67 -59.05
CA THR A 128 -45.56 -32.35 -60.41
C THR A 128 -46.81 -33.13 -60.75
N MET A 129 -47.84 -32.44 -61.23
CA MET A 129 -49.14 -32.98 -61.62
C MET A 129 -49.14 -33.42 -63.09
N THR A 130 -49.77 -34.56 -63.37
CA THR A 130 -50.21 -34.96 -64.71
C THR A 130 -51.73 -34.81 -64.76
N LEU A 131 -52.20 -33.75 -65.42
CA LEU A 131 -53.58 -33.28 -65.29
C LEU A 131 -54.60 -34.00 -66.17
N ASN A 132 -54.20 -34.58 -67.30
CA ASN A 132 -55.08 -35.34 -68.21
C ASN A 132 -56.41 -34.62 -68.57
N GLY A 133 -56.38 -33.29 -68.71
CA GLY A 133 -57.56 -32.46 -69.04
C GLY A 133 -58.35 -31.93 -67.83
N HIS A 134 -57.93 -32.28 -66.61
CA HIS A 134 -58.51 -31.79 -65.36
C HIS A 134 -57.73 -30.60 -64.78
N THR A 135 -58.28 -29.98 -63.73
CA THR A 135 -57.65 -28.89 -62.98
C THR A 135 -57.59 -29.25 -61.51
N LEU A 136 -56.54 -28.84 -60.80
CA LEU A 136 -56.50 -28.95 -59.34
C LEU A 136 -57.59 -28.06 -58.72
N THR A 137 -58.38 -28.61 -57.80
CA THR A 137 -59.47 -27.88 -57.13
C THR A 137 -59.15 -27.58 -55.66
N SER A 138 -58.50 -28.49 -54.94
CA SER A 138 -58.09 -28.26 -53.56
C SER A 138 -56.90 -29.13 -53.15
N ILE A 139 -56.17 -28.67 -52.13
CA ILE A 139 -55.23 -29.48 -51.37
C ILE A 139 -55.71 -29.47 -49.92
N GLN A 140 -55.83 -30.63 -49.30
CA GLN A 140 -56.29 -30.79 -47.92
C GLN A 140 -55.25 -31.52 -47.08
N ASN A 141 -55.08 -31.11 -45.83
CA ASN A 141 -54.38 -31.87 -44.80
C ASN A 141 -55.44 -32.36 -43.80
N GLY A 142 -55.77 -33.65 -43.85
CA GLY A 142 -56.95 -34.18 -43.15
C GLY A 142 -58.23 -33.48 -43.63
N ALA A 143 -58.99 -32.87 -42.72
CA ALA A 143 -60.19 -32.10 -43.04
C ALA A 143 -59.91 -30.63 -43.41
N ALA A 144 -58.69 -30.13 -43.20
CA ALA A 144 -58.35 -28.73 -43.39
C ALA A 144 -57.95 -28.47 -44.85
N THR A 145 -58.61 -27.52 -45.51
CA THR A 145 -58.22 -27.06 -46.86
C THR A 145 -57.09 -26.06 -46.77
N LEU A 146 -55.99 -26.31 -47.49
CA LEU A 146 -54.84 -25.40 -47.56
C LEU A 146 -55.20 -24.16 -48.39
N ALA A 147 -54.71 -23.00 -47.95
CA ALA A 147 -54.88 -21.74 -48.67
C ALA A 147 -53.81 -21.57 -49.76
N ALA A 148 -54.25 -21.35 -51.00
CA ALA A 148 -53.37 -21.03 -52.12
C ALA A 148 -52.67 -19.67 -51.90
N GLY A 149 -51.41 -19.56 -52.30
CA GLY A 149 -50.55 -18.39 -52.10
C GLY A 149 -49.83 -18.35 -50.75
N SER A 150 -50.44 -18.88 -49.68
CA SER A 150 -49.84 -18.90 -48.34
C SER A 150 -49.33 -20.28 -47.91
N ASN A 151 -50.07 -21.36 -48.17
CA ASN A 151 -49.67 -22.72 -47.79
C ASN A 151 -49.05 -23.48 -48.96
N TYR A 152 -49.49 -23.20 -50.18
CA TYR A 152 -48.91 -23.73 -51.40
C TYR A 152 -49.05 -22.74 -52.55
N THR A 153 -48.21 -22.90 -53.57
CA THR A 153 -48.35 -22.23 -54.86
C THR A 153 -48.45 -23.26 -55.98
N VAL A 154 -49.05 -22.86 -57.11
CA VAL A 154 -49.11 -23.69 -58.31
C VAL A 154 -48.54 -22.87 -59.46
N SER A 155 -47.53 -23.41 -60.13
CA SER A 155 -46.92 -22.82 -61.32
C SER A 155 -46.86 -23.86 -62.42
N GLY A 156 -47.64 -23.65 -63.49
CA GLY A 156 -47.88 -24.65 -64.51
C GLY A 156 -48.46 -25.93 -63.89
N ASN A 157 -47.72 -27.04 -64.03
CA ASN A 157 -48.11 -28.33 -63.49
C ASN A 157 -47.46 -28.64 -62.13
N THR A 158 -46.67 -27.74 -61.54
CA THR A 158 -45.98 -28.00 -60.28
C THR A 158 -46.71 -27.37 -59.11
N VAL A 159 -47.00 -28.18 -58.09
CA VAL A 159 -47.44 -27.73 -56.77
C VAL A 159 -46.22 -27.58 -55.88
N THR A 160 -46.07 -26.42 -55.26
CA THR A 160 -45.03 -26.14 -54.27
C THR A 160 -45.70 -25.92 -52.92
N ILE A 161 -45.48 -26.82 -51.97
CA ILE A 161 -45.90 -26.66 -50.57
C ILE A 161 -44.86 -25.79 -49.86
N GLN A 162 -45.30 -24.66 -49.33
CA GLN A 162 -44.41 -23.65 -48.77
C GLN A 162 -43.79 -24.13 -47.47
N LYS A 163 -42.47 -23.97 -47.30
CA LYS A 163 -41.73 -24.31 -46.07
C LYS A 163 -42.27 -23.64 -44.83
N ALA A 164 -42.82 -22.42 -44.95
CA ALA A 164 -43.47 -21.73 -43.84
C ALA A 164 -44.69 -22.50 -43.31
N TYR A 165 -45.46 -23.14 -44.19
CA TYR A 165 -46.55 -24.03 -43.80
C TYR A 165 -46.02 -25.33 -43.20
N LEU A 166 -44.99 -25.91 -43.82
CA LEU A 166 -44.37 -27.18 -43.37
C LEU A 166 -43.73 -27.05 -41.97
N ALA A 167 -43.06 -25.94 -41.68
CA ALA A 167 -42.47 -25.65 -40.37
C ALA A 167 -43.50 -25.59 -39.24
N ALA A 168 -44.74 -25.22 -39.55
CA ALA A 168 -45.85 -25.20 -38.59
C ALA A 168 -46.48 -26.58 -38.35
N GLN A 169 -46.12 -27.61 -39.14
CA GLN A 169 -46.69 -28.94 -38.95
C GLN A 169 -46.02 -29.67 -37.76
N PRO A 170 -46.76 -30.56 -37.08
CA PRO A 170 -46.17 -31.49 -36.13
C PRO A 170 -45.13 -32.40 -36.81
N SER A 171 -44.07 -32.76 -36.09
CA SER A 171 -43.12 -33.78 -36.56
C SER A 171 -43.82 -35.14 -36.68
N GLY A 172 -43.48 -35.91 -37.71
CA GLY A 172 -44.17 -37.13 -38.10
C GLY A 172 -44.61 -37.11 -39.56
N THR A 173 -45.37 -38.12 -39.99
CA THR A 173 -45.84 -38.19 -41.38
C THR A 173 -47.24 -37.58 -41.51
N THR A 174 -47.35 -36.58 -42.37
CA THR A 174 -48.60 -35.90 -42.74
C THR A 174 -48.95 -36.24 -44.18
N THR A 175 -50.22 -36.53 -44.48
CA THR A 175 -50.65 -36.82 -45.86
C THR A 175 -51.49 -35.68 -46.40
N LEU A 176 -51.06 -35.07 -47.51
CA LEU A 176 -51.83 -34.07 -48.25
C LEU A 176 -52.65 -34.72 -49.34
N THR A 177 -53.95 -34.47 -49.36
CA THR A 177 -54.88 -34.95 -50.39
C THR A 177 -55.11 -33.85 -51.42
N LEU A 178 -54.69 -34.09 -52.66
CA LEU A 178 -54.93 -33.22 -53.81
C LEU A 178 -56.19 -33.69 -54.53
N THR A 179 -57.17 -32.81 -54.68
CA THR A 179 -58.43 -33.09 -55.38
C THR A 179 -58.44 -32.37 -56.73
N PHE A 180 -58.90 -33.05 -57.77
CA PHE A 180 -59.01 -32.51 -59.14
C PHE A 180 -60.47 -32.33 -59.56
N SER A 181 -60.70 -31.58 -60.65
CA SER A 181 -62.02 -31.42 -61.26
C SER A 181 -62.56 -32.80 -61.69
N GLY A 182 -63.84 -33.08 -61.41
CA GLY A 182 -64.43 -34.42 -61.56
C GLY A 182 -64.36 -35.29 -60.29
N GLY A 183 -63.61 -34.88 -59.27
CA GLY A 183 -63.58 -35.52 -57.94
C GLY A 183 -62.48 -36.57 -57.75
N ALA A 184 -61.53 -36.72 -58.69
CA ALA A 184 -60.36 -37.58 -58.48
C ALA A 184 -59.50 -37.02 -57.34
N THR A 185 -58.94 -37.91 -56.51
CA THR A 185 -58.00 -37.51 -55.47
C THR A 185 -56.70 -38.31 -55.58
N THR A 186 -55.59 -37.68 -55.21
CA THR A 186 -54.28 -38.31 -55.03
C THR A 186 -53.62 -37.77 -53.77
N THR A 187 -52.60 -38.44 -53.26
CA THR A 187 -51.97 -38.08 -51.99
C THR A 187 -50.46 -37.88 -52.10
N LEU A 188 -49.96 -36.87 -51.40
CA LEU A 188 -48.54 -36.62 -51.15
C LEU A 188 -48.27 -36.88 -49.66
N ALA A 189 -47.50 -37.92 -49.35
CA ALA A 189 -47.06 -38.19 -47.98
C ALA A 189 -45.79 -37.40 -47.64
N LEU A 190 -45.86 -36.57 -46.61
CA LEU A 190 -44.81 -35.67 -46.15
C LEU A 190 -44.29 -36.11 -44.78
N THR A 191 -43.02 -36.49 -44.68
CA THR A 191 -42.37 -36.75 -43.39
C THR A 191 -41.70 -35.49 -42.87
N VAL A 192 -42.19 -34.97 -41.75
CA VAL A 192 -41.66 -33.79 -41.06
C VAL A 192 -40.75 -34.24 -39.92
N SER A 193 -39.45 -33.92 -39.97
CA SER A 193 -38.48 -34.15 -38.90
C SER A 193 -38.07 -32.85 -38.22
N ASP A 194 -37.43 -32.94 -37.05
CA ASP A 194 -36.77 -31.81 -36.40
C ASP A 194 -35.38 -32.27 -35.96
N SER A 195 -34.36 -31.87 -36.73
CA SER A 195 -32.97 -32.21 -36.45
C SER A 195 -32.24 -31.14 -35.63
N THR A 196 -32.94 -30.26 -34.91
CA THR A 196 -32.31 -29.22 -34.09
C THR A 196 -31.37 -29.86 -33.05
N PRO A 197 -30.10 -29.44 -32.92
CA PRO A 197 -29.19 -29.98 -31.92
C PRO A 197 -29.70 -29.65 -30.50
N SER A 198 -29.51 -30.58 -29.57
CA SER A 198 -29.97 -30.44 -28.19
C SER A 198 -28.90 -30.84 -27.18
N ILE A 199 -29.13 -30.52 -25.91
CA ILE A 199 -28.23 -30.86 -24.80
C ILE A 199 -29.01 -31.54 -23.67
N SER A 200 -28.37 -32.40 -22.90
CA SER A 200 -28.95 -33.03 -21.71
C SER A 200 -27.89 -33.31 -20.64
N PRO A 201 -28.07 -32.84 -19.38
CA PRO A 201 -29.18 -32.03 -18.91
C PRO A 201 -29.11 -30.58 -19.39
N THR A 202 -30.25 -29.86 -19.34
CA THR A 202 -30.33 -28.41 -19.63
C THR A 202 -30.20 -27.54 -18.37
N ALA A 203 -30.10 -28.15 -17.19
CA ALA A 203 -29.90 -27.47 -15.93
C ALA A 203 -29.03 -28.29 -14.99
N ALA A 204 -28.25 -27.60 -14.15
CA ALA A 204 -27.38 -28.19 -13.14
C ALA A 204 -27.23 -27.25 -11.93
N SER A 205 -26.60 -27.71 -10.86
CA SER A 205 -26.26 -26.90 -9.68
C SER A 205 -24.78 -27.00 -9.38
N PHE A 206 -24.17 -25.90 -8.96
CA PHE A 206 -22.77 -25.84 -8.56
C PHE A 206 -22.65 -25.06 -7.25
N ASP A 207 -21.81 -25.56 -6.35
CA ASP A 207 -21.48 -24.88 -5.10
C ASP A 207 -20.06 -24.34 -5.12
N LYS A 208 -19.90 -23.05 -4.81
CA LYS A 208 -18.58 -22.39 -4.79
C LYS A 208 -17.68 -22.89 -3.67
N TYR A 209 -18.27 -23.40 -2.58
CA TYR A 209 -17.50 -23.85 -1.43
C TYR A 209 -16.79 -25.17 -1.73
N SER A 210 -15.45 -25.15 -1.80
CA SER A 210 -14.64 -26.36 -2.10
C SER A 210 -14.83 -27.54 -1.14
N GLY A 211 -15.30 -27.30 0.09
CA GLY A 211 -15.66 -28.35 1.05
C GLY A 211 -17.04 -28.98 0.80
N SER A 212 -17.85 -28.39 -0.07
CA SER A 212 -19.17 -28.90 -0.47
C SER A 212 -19.04 -30.03 -1.49
N LEU A 213 -19.89 -31.04 -1.38
CA LEU A 213 -20.02 -32.10 -2.39
C LEU A 213 -20.53 -31.55 -3.74
N GLY A 214 -21.08 -30.34 -3.77
CA GLY A 214 -21.53 -29.64 -4.98
C GLY A 214 -20.43 -28.90 -5.74
N HIS A 215 -19.19 -28.89 -5.24
CA HIS A 215 -18.04 -28.28 -5.90
C HIS A 215 -17.39 -29.24 -6.90
N VAL A 216 -18.11 -29.54 -7.97
CA VAL A 216 -17.70 -30.50 -9.00
C VAL A 216 -17.93 -29.92 -10.40
N ASP A 217 -17.14 -30.40 -11.37
CA ASP A 217 -17.31 -30.00 -12.77
C ASP A 217 -18.72 -30.36 -13.27
N ILE A 218 -19.28 -29.53 -14.14
CA ILE A 218 -20.64 -29.73 -14.65
C ILE A 218 -20.58 -30.22 -16.09
N ALA A 219 -21.11 -31.43 -16.34
CA ALA A 219 -21.15 -32.03 -17.66
C ALA A 219 -22.55 -31.97 -18.29
N THR A 220 -22.62 -31.76 -19.60
CA THR A 220 -23.82 -31.93 -20.43
C THR A 220 -23.50 -32.68 -21.72
N GLU A 221 -24.38 -33.58 -22.13
CA GLU A 221 -24.26 -34.36 -23.35
C GLU A 221 -24.90 -33.63 -24.53
N LEU A 222 -24.24 -33.67 -25.69
CA LEU A 222 -24.67 -33.06 -26.95
C LEU A 222 -25.34 -34.11 -27.84
N MET A 223 -26.57 -33.83 -28.30
CA MET A 223 -27.22 -34.50 -29.42
C MET A 223 -27.08 -33.64 -30.66
N LEU A 224 -26.11 -33.95 -31.51
CA LEU A 224 -25.66 -33.05 -32.58
C LEU A 224 -26.51 -33.09 -33.85
N ASN A 225 -27.17 -34.20 -34.20
CA ASN A 225 -28.07 -34.27 -35.36
C ASN A 225 -27.50 -33.71 -36.70
N SER A 226 -26.21 -33.94 -36.96
CA SER A 226 -25.42 -33.42 -38.10
C SER A 226 -24.85 -32.01 -37.97
N ASP A 227 -25.08 -31.33 -36.83
CA ASP A 227 -24.35 -30.13 -36.45
C ASP A 227 -23.02 -30.40 -35.76
N THR A 228 -22.24 -29.33 -35.57
CA THR A 228 -21.04 -29.29 -34.74
C THR A 228 -21.16 -28.16 -33.74
N LEU A 229 -20.57 -28.33 -32.56
CA LEU A 229 -20.43 -27.26 -31.57
C LEU A 229 -19.41 -26.23 -32.10
N VAL A 230 -19.81 -24.96 -32.22
CA VAL A 230 -18.95 -23.89 -32.75
C VAL A 230 -18.49 -22.90 -31.69
N GLY A 231 -19.12 -22.89 -30.51
CA GLY A 231 -18.69 -22.06 -29.41
C GLY A 231 -19.52 -22.25 -28.14
N ILE A 232 -18.93 -21.89 -27.01
CA ILE A 232 -19.58 -21.80 -25.72
C ILE A 232 -19.37 -20.39 -25.19
N SER A 233 -20.42 -19.77 -24.67
CA SER A 233 -20.37 -18.42 -24.12
C SER A 233 -21.22 -18.30 -22.87
N ASN A 234 -20.95 -17.28 -22.05
CA ASN A 234 -21.77 -16.90 -20.91
C ASN A 234 -22.08 -15.41 -21.04
N ASN A 235 -23.37 -15.06 -21.10
CA ASN A 235 -23.83 -13.70 -21.38
C ASN A 235 -23.21 -13.06 -22.65
N GLY A 236 -22.90 -13.89 -23.66
CA GLY A 236 -22.30 -13.44 -24.93
C GLY A 236 -20.77 -13.38 -24.93
N GLU A 237 -20.11 -13.51 -23.77
CA GLU A 237 -18.65 -13.60 -23.70
C GLU A 237 -18.18 -15.04 -23.94
N PRO A 238 -17.23 -15.28 -24.87
CA PRO A 238 -16.78 -16.62 -25.19
C PRO A 238 -15.98 -17.24 -24.04
N LEU A 239 -16.24 -18.51 -23.75
CA LEU A 239 -15.42 -19.31 -22.84
C LEU A 239 -14.20 -19.88 -23.59
N THR A 240 -13.11 -20.08 -22.85
CA THR A 240 -11.85 -20.61 -23.37
C THR A 240 -11.80 -22.12 -23.24
N ALA A 241 -11.63 -22.83 -24.36
CA ALA A 241 -11.47 -24.29 -24.37
C ALA A 241 -10.19 -24.71 -23.61
N GLU A 242 -10.23 -25.87 -22.96
CA GLU A 242 -9.19 -26.45 -22.10
C GLU A 242 -8.86 -25.64 -20.83
N ILE A 243 -9.54 -24.52 -20.59
CA ILE A 243 -9.41 -23.70 -19.38
C ILE A 243 -10.76 -23.62 -18.65
N ASP A 244 -11.78 -23.11 -19.34
CA ASP A 244 -13.11 -22.90 -18.78
C ASP A 244 -14.02 -24.13 -18.99
N TYR A 245 -13.76 -24.88 -20.07
CA TYR A 245 -14.46 -26.13 -20.38
C TYR A 245 -13.59 -27.08 -21.20
N THR A 246 -13.94 -28.35 -21.19
CA THR A 246 -13.38 -29.38 -22.08
C THR A 246 -14.48 -30.01 -22.91
N VAL A 247 -14.12 -30.53 -24.09
CA VAL A 247 -15.03 -31.30 -24.94
C VAL A 247 -14.42 -32.67 -25.20
N SER A 248 -15.09 -33.72 -24.75
CA SER A 248 -14.66 -35.11 -24.96
C SER A 248 -15.80 -35.89 -25.62
N GLY A 249 -15.61 -36.25 -26.89
CA GLY A 249 -16.66 -36.89 -27.68
C GLY A 249 -17.90 -36.00 -27.79
N SER A 250 -19.03 -36.48 -27.28
CA SER A 250 -20.30 -35.75 -27.23
C SER A 250 -20.57 -35.07 -25.88
N THR A 251 -19.58 -34.94 -25.01
CA THR A 251 -19.76 -34.34 -23.68
C THR A 251 -18.99 -33.04 -23.57
N VAL A 252 -19.68 -31.99 -23.11
CA VAL A 252 -19.08 -30.73 -22.68
C VAL A 252 -19.01 -30.72 -21.17
N THR A 253 -17.84 -30.47 -20.61
CA THR A 253 -17.62 -30.35 -19.17
C THR A 253 -17.14 -28.95 -18.84
N ILE A 254 -17.93 -28.19 -18.07
CA ILE A 254 -17.57 -26.86 -17.57
C ILE A 254 -16.77 -27.04 -16.27
N ALA A 255 -15.59 -26.43 -16.21
CA ALA A 255 -14.66 -26.60 -15.10
C ALA A 255 -15.13 -25.88 -13.83
N THR A 256 -14.90 -26.51 -12.68
CA THR A 256 -15.04 -25.95 -11.33
C THR A 256 -14.32 -24.61 -11.16
N SER A 257 -13.12 -24.49 -11.73
CA SER A 257 -12.32 -23.25 -11.71
C SER A 257 -13.08 -22.07 -12.32
N TYR A 258 -13.78 -22.29 -13.44
CA TYR A 258 -14.61 -21.28 -14.09
C TYR A 258 -15.93 -21.04 -13.34
N LEU A 259 -16.59 -22.11 -12.89
CA LEU A 259 -17.85 -22.00 -12.17
C LEU A 259 -17.69 -21.27 -10.83
N ALA A 260 -16.55 -21.43 -10.15
CA ALA A 260 -16.22 -20.72 -8.93
C ALA A 260 -16.08 -19.20 -9.11
N THR A 261 -15.78 -18.72 -10.33
CA THR A 261 -15.73 -17.27 -10.60
C THR A 261 -17.10 -16.65 -10.85
N GLN A 262 -18.15 -17.46 -11.04
CA GLN A 262 -19.48 -16.96 -11.36
C GLN A 262 -20.17 -16.36 -10.12
N PRO A 263 -21.04 -15.36 -10.30
CA PRO A 263 -21.87 -14.84 -9.21
C PRO A 263 -22.87 -15.92 -8.73
N THR A 264 -23.29 -15.83 -7.46
CA THR A 264 -24.39 -16.66 -6.96
C THR A 264 -25.70 -16.32 -7.66
N GLY A 265 -26.55 -17.33 -7.88
CA GLY A 265 -27.74 -17.23 -8.72
C GLY A 265 -27.66 -18.13 -9.95
N THR A 266 -28.50 -17.89 -10.95
CA THR A 266 -28.50 -18.71 -12.18
C THR A 266 -27.55 -18.14 -13.22
N THR A 267 -26.54 -18.91 -13.60
CA THR A 267 -25.64 -18.62 -14.72
C THR A 267 -26.09 -19.41 -15.96
N ASN A 268 -26.33 -18.72 -17.07
CA ASN A 268 -26.77 -19.35 -18.32
C ASN A 268 -25.61 -19.49 -19.29
N ILE A 269 -25.15 -20.72 -19.50
CA ILE A 269 -24.08 -21.04 -20.44
C ILE A 269 -24.72 -21.40 -21.78
N THR A 270 -24.42 -20.64 -22.83
CA THR A 270 -24.96 -20.82 -24.17
C THR A 270 -23.97 -21.59 -25.05
N LEU A 271 -24.45 -22.71 -25.62
CA LEU A 271 -23.76 -23.54 -26.59
C LEU A 271 -24.31 -23.24 -27.98
N ALA A 272 -23.45 -22.77 -28.89
CA ALA A 272 -23.80 -22.43 -30.26
C ALA A 272 -23.38 -23.55 -31.23
N PHE A 273 -24.23 -23.85 -32.22
CA PHE A 273 -24.03 -24.91 -33.20
C PHE A 273 -23.91 -24.38 -34.63
N SER A 274 -23.29 -25.16 -35.52
CA SER A 274 -22.94 -24.74 -36.89
C SER A 274 -24.10 -24.28 -37.76
N GLY A 275 -25.31 -24.84 -37.60
CA GLY A 275 -26.52 -24.41 -38.30
C GLY A 275 -27.22 -23.20 -37.68
N GLY A 276 -26.62 -22.57 -36.67
CA GLY A 276 -27.12 -21.36 -36.01
C GLY A 276 -28.08 -21.61 -34.83
N ALA A 277 -28.29 -22.86 -34.43
CA ALA A 277 -29.02 -23.16 -33.20
C ALA A 277 -28.18 -22.79 -31.97
N THR A 278 -28.84 -22.43 -30.87
CA THR A 278 -28.21 -22.22 -29.57
C THR A 278 -28.99 -22.94 -28.49
N GLN A 279 -28.29 -23.67 -27.62
CA GLN A 279 -28.85 -24.32 -26.44
C GLN A 279 -28.28 -23.68 -25.17
N THR A 280 -29.07 -23.67 -24.09
CA THR A 280 -28.66 -23.06 -22.81
C THR A 280 -28.60 -24.11 -21.71
N LEU A 281 -27.47 -24.19 -21.03
CA LEU A 281 -27.29 -24.89 -19.77
C LEU A 281 -27.43 -23.88 -18.62
N ALA A 282 -28.50 -23.99 -17.84
CA ALA A 282 -28.74 -23.16 -16.67
C ALA A 282 -28.06 -23.77 -15.43
N VAL A 283 -27.02 -23.11 -14.92
CA VAL A 283 -26.29 -23.55 -13.71
C VAL A 283 -26.71 -22.70 -12.52
N ALA A 284 -27.35 -23.31 -11.53
CA ALA A 284 -27.66 -22.68 -10.25
C ALA A 284 -26.40 -22.68 -9.37
N VAL A 285 -25.76 -21.51 -9.24
CA VAL A 285 -24.56 -21.28 -8.44
C VAL A 285 -24.95 -20.85 -7.03
N SER A 286 -24.59 -21.64 -6.03
CA SER A 286 -24.72 -21.29 -4.60
C SER A 286 -23.35 -21.13 -3.96
N ASP A 287 -23.32 -20.47 -2.79
CA ASP A 287 -22.13 -20.44 -1.94
C ASP A 287 -22.54 -20.84 -0.53
N THR A 288 -22.14 -22.04 -0.11
CA THR A 288 -22.42 -22.56 1.23
C THR A 288 -21.23 -22.45 2.17
N THR A 289 -20.24 -21.60 1.84
CA THR A 289 -19.07 -21.41 2.70
C THR A 289 -19.51 -20.92 4.09
N PRO A 290 -19.12 -21.62 5.17
CA PRO A 290 -19.46 -21.18 6.53
C PRO A 290 -18.88 -19.79 6.82
N SER A 291 -19.67 -18.98 7.51
CA SER A 291 -19.34 -17.57 7.78
C SER A 291 -19.64 -17.19 9.22
N ILE A 292 -19.01 -16.10 9.67
CA ILE A 292 -19.33 -15.42 10.93
C ILE A 292 -19.94 -14.05 10.63
N SER A 293 -20.91 -13.61 11.43
CA SER A 293 -21.63 -12.35 11.17
C SER A 293 -20.81 -11.10 11.50
N MET A 294 -19.84 -11.22 12.42
CA MET A 294 -18.97 -10.14 12.85
C MET A 294 -17.51 -10.47 12.51
N MET A 295 -16.86 -9.61 11.72
CA MET A 295 -15.46 -9.75 11.30
C MET A 295 -14.50 -8.84 12.10
N THR A 296 -15.04 -7.86 12.82
CA THR A 296 -14.27 -6.95 13.66
C THR A 296 -14.98 -6.73 15.00
N ALA A 297 -14.21 -6.65 16.08
CA ALA A 297 -14.70 -6.27 17.41
C ALA A 297 -13.67 -5.42 18.15
N SER A 298 -14.13 -4.72 19.19
CA SER A 298 -13.27 -4.03 20.15
C SER A 298 -13.51 -4.60 21.54
N TYR A 299 -12.44 -4.71 22.32
CA TYR A 299 -12.45 -5.10 23.70
C TYR A 299 -11.58 -4.16 24.50
N ASP A 300 -12.06 -3.73 25.66
CA ASP A 300 -11.29 -2.90 26.57
C ASP A 300 -10.95 -3.71 27.82
N ARG A 301 -9.65 -3.82 28.14
CA ARG A 301 -9.22 -4.57 29.32
C ARG A 301 -9.53 -3.85 30.62
N TYR A 302 -9.79 -2.54 30.58
CA TYR A 302 -10.12 -1.80 31.79
C TYR A 302 -11.48 -2.25 32.32
N THR A 303 -11.51 -2.84 33.51
CA THR A 303 -12.74 -3.42 34.10
C THR A 303 -13.84 -2.38 34.37
N GLY A 304 -13.49 -1.10 34.49
CA GLY A 304 -14.44 0.01 34.60
C GLY A 304 -15.03 0.48 33.26
N SER A 305 -14.47 0.02 32.13
CA SER A 305 -14.94 0.36 30.79
C SER A 305 -16.21 -0.40 30.42
N LEU A 306 -17.12 0.27 29.70
CA LEU A 306 -18.28 -0.38 29.08
C LEU A 306 -17.87 -1.39 28.00
N GLY A 307 -16.63 -1.31 27.49
CA GLY A 307 -16.06 -2.25 26.52
C GLY A 307 -15.53 -3.55 27.13
N HIS A 308 -15.55 -3.71 28.45
CA HIS A 308 -15.07 -4.90 29.16
C HIS A 308 -16.11 -6.04 29.18
N LEU A 309 -16.51 -6.48 27.98
CA LEU A 309 -17.58 -7.46 27.76
C LEU A 309 -17.08 -8.65 26.93
N ASP A 310 -17.80 -9.76 27.04
CA ASP A 310 -17.55 -10.93 26.18
C ASP A 310 -17.88 -10.57 24.72
N ILE A 311 -17.08 -11.08 23.78
CA ILE A 311 -17.32 -10.86 22.36
C ILE A 311 -18.14 -12.03 21.83
N THR A 312 -19.34 -11.75 21.31
CA THR A 312 -20.23 -12.78 20.76
C THR A 312 -20.47 -12.59 19.28
N THR A 313 -20.29 -13.65 18.49
CA THR A 313 -20.55 -13.67 17.04
C THR A 313 -21.44 -14.86 16.68
N ALA A 314 -22.35 -14.65 15.73
CA ALA A 314 -23.17 -15.71 15.15
C ALA A 314 -22.44 -16.34 13.96
N MET A 315 -22.64 -17.64 13.76
CA MET A 315 -22.11 -18.42 12.65
C MET A 315 -23.24 -18.87 11.72
N THR A 316 -23.01 -18.86 10.42
CA THR A 316 -23.85 -19.54 9.42
C THR A 316 -23.08 -20.77 8.95
N LEU A 317 -23.60 -21.97 9.23
CA LEU A 317 -22.80 -23.20 9.15
C LEU A 317 -23.03 -24.05 7.90
N HIS A 318 -24.19 -23.99 7.23
CA HIS A 318 -24.48 -24.79 6.02
C HIS A 318 -24.09 -26.29 6.09
N ASN A 319 -24.38 -26.96 7.22
CA ASN A 319 -24.00 -28.35 7.56
C ASN A 319 -22.53 -28.58 7.97
N ASP A 320 -21.70 -27.54 8.02
CA ASP A 320 -20.42 -27.60 8.73
C ASP A 320 -20.57 -27.48 10.25
N THR A 321 -19.47 -27.76 10.93
CA THR A 321 -19.29 -27.56 12.37
C THR A 321 -18.01 -26.76 12.60
N LEU A 322 -17.96 -25.98 13.69
CA LEU A 322 -16.73 -25.35 14.14
C LEU A 322 -15.79 -26.42 14.73
N VAL A 323 -14.59 -26.55 14.17
CA VAL A 323 -13.59 -27.55 14.59
C VAL A 323 -12.59 -26.93 15.57
N SER A 324 -12.12 -25.72 15.30
CA SER A 324 -11.17 -25.03 16.16
C SER A 324 -11.31 -23.51 16.08
N LEU A 325 -10.88 -22.85 17.15
CA LEU A 325 -10.63 -21.42 17.21
C LEU A 325 -9.17 -21.24 17.63
N THR A 326 -8.41 -20.44 16.89
CA THR A 326 -7.00 -20.15 17.21
C THR A 326 -6.75 -18.65 17.23
N ASN A 327 -5.83 -18.17 18.06
CA ASN A 327 -5.32 -16.80 18.02
C ASN A 327 -3.88 -16.83 17.52
N ASP A 328 -3.62 -16.21 16.36
CA ASP A 328 -2.32 -16.24 15.69
C ASP A 328 -1.71 -17.66 15.59
N GLY A 329 -2.56 -18.66 15.36
CA GLY A 329 -2.19 -20.08 15.24
C GLY A 329 -2.13 -20.85 16.58
N VAL A 330 -2.26 -20.19 17.73
CA VAL A 330 -2.34 -20.85 19.04
C VAL A 330 -3.78 -21.29 19.32
N PRO A 331 -4.05 -22.58 19.59
CA PRO A 331 -5.40 -23.07 19.88
C PRO A 331 -5.99 -22.47 21.15
N LEU A 332 -7.26 -22.06 21.09
CA LEU A 332 -8.06 -21.66 22.25
C LEU A 332 -8.77 -22.89 22.85
N THR A 333 -9.00 -22.86 24.16
CA THR A 333 -9.64 -23.93 24.91
C THR A 333 -11.13 -23.66 25.09
N ILE A 334 -11.98 -24.53 24.52
CA ILE A 334 -13.44 -24.46 24.69
C ILE A 334 -13.84 -24.60 26.16
N GLY A 335 -14.80 -23.79 26.61
CA GLY A 335 -15.26 -23.71 28.00
C GLY A 335 -14.43 -22.82 28.92
N MET A 336 -13.21 -22.43 28.51
CA MET A 336 -12.37 -21.47 29.24
C MET A 336 -12.20 -20.17 28.44
N ASP A 337 -11.66 -20.27 27.23
CA ASP A 337 -11.32 -19.12 26.39
C ASP A 337 -12.52 -18.66 25.54
N TYR A 338 -13.37 -19.62 25.15
CA TYR A 338 -14.60 -19.36 24.43
C TYR A 338 -15.64 -20.43 24.71
N THR A 339 -16.91 -20.13 24.47
CA THR A 339 -18.00 -21.11 24.41
C THR A 339 -18.58 -21.15 22.99
N SER A 340 -19.06 -22.31 22.57
CA SER A 340 -19.73 -22.50 21.28
C SER A 340 -21.02 -23.25 21.52
N ILE A 341 -22.16 -22.56 21.39
CA ILE A 341 -23.49 -23.12 21.66
C ILE A 341 -24.34 -22.92 20.40
N GLY A 342 -24.69 -24.03 19.74
CA GLY A 342 -25.42 -23.99 18.47
C GLY A 342 -24.63 -23.22 17.41
N SER A 343 -25.22 -22.16 16.89
CA SER A 343 -24.64 -21.29 15.86
C SER A 343 -24.03 -20.00 16.44
N THR A 344 -23.64 -19.99 17.72
CA THR A 344 -23.10 -18.81 18.38
C THR A 344 -21.80 -19.16 19.09
N VAL A 345 -20.79 -18.29 18.91
CA VAL A 345 -19.53 -18.34 19.64
C VAL A 345 -19.39 -17.10 20.50
N THR A 346 -19.04 -17.29 21.77
CA THR A 346 -18.74 -16.21 22.71
C THR A 346 -17.31 -16.39 23.20
N ILE A 347 -16.43 -15.45 22.87
CA ILE A 347 -15.08 -15.35 23.40
C ILE A 347 -15.15 -14.65 24.75
N THR A 348 -14.56 -15.26 25.78
CA THR A 348 -14.70 -14.79 27.15
C THR A 348 -13.85 -13.53 27.38
N ARG A 349 -14.39 -12.57 28.14
CA ARG A 349 -13.64 -11.38 28.56
C ARG A 349 -12.39 -11.74 29.37
N SER A 350 -12.40 -12.86 30.11
CA SER A 350 -11.22 -13.34 30.83
C SER A 350 -10.07 -13.63 29.87
N TYR A 351 -10.34 -14.31 28.76
CA TYR A 351 -9.32 -14.55 27.73
C TYR A 351 -8.89 -13.26 27.03
N LEU A 352 -9.85 -12.39 26.70
CA LEU A 352 -9.57 -11.12 26.03
C LEU A 352 -8.73 -10.16 26.90
N ALA A 353 -8.90 -10.19 28.22
CA ALA A 353 -8.11 -9.40 29.17
C ALA A 353 -6.63 -9.79 29.20
N GLU A 354 -6.29 -11.04 28.84
CA GLU A 354 -4.91 -11.54 28.83
C GLU A 354 -4.15 -11.18 27.54
N GLN A 355 -4.85 -10.73 26.50
CA GLN A 355 -4.21 -10.36 25.24
C GLN A 355 -3.34 -9.11 25.41
N SER A 356 -2.45 -8.83 24.46
CA SER A 356 -1.68 -7.57 24.46
C SER A 356 -2.51 -6.41 23.89
N VAL A 357 -2.22 -5.17 24.29
CA VAL A 357 -2.87 -3.99 23.68
C VAL A 357 -2.47 -3.93 22.20
N GLY A 358 -3.44 -3.71 21.32
CA GLY A 358 -3.28 -3.78 19.87
C GLY A 358 -4.34 -4.68 19.21
N THR A 359 -4.10 -5.11 17.97
CA THR A 359 -5.04 -5.97 17.24
C THR A 359 -4.60 -7.43 17.28
N THR A 360 -5.51 -8.33 17.63
CA THR A 360 -5.31 -9.79 17.61
C THR A 360 -6.29 -10.44 16.64
N SER A 361 -5.90 -11.53 15.96
CA SER A 361 -6.72 -12.18 14.94
C SER A 361 -7.16 -13.58 15.35
N LEU A 362 -8.47 -13.74 15.58
CA LEU A 362 -9.06 -15.03 15.90
C LEU A 362 -9.50 -15.74 14.63
N THR A 363 -8.95 -16.93 14.38
CA THR A 363 -9.22 -17.76 13.22
C THR A 363 -10.17 -18.90 13.58
N PHE A 364 -11.38 -18.86 13.02
CA PHE A 364 -12.38 -19.91 13.09
C PHE A 364 -12.11 -20.92 11.98
N THR A 365 -12.01 -22.21 12.31
CA THR A 365 -11.81 -23.28 11.32
C THR A 365 -13.00 -24.23 11.34
N PHE A 366 -13.61 -24.47 10.18
CA PHE A 366 -14.79 -25.31 10.01
C PHE A 366 -14.46 -26.70 9.45
N SER A 367 -15.38 -27.66 9.59
CA SER A 367 -15.14 -29.08 9.25
C SER A 367 -14.79 -29.35 7.79
N GLY A 368 -15.31 -28.57 6.85
CA GLY A 368 -14.94 -28.64 5.43
C GLY A 368 -13.69 -27.83 5.06
N GLY A 369 -12.96 -27.32 6.05
CA GLY A 369 -11.67 -26.64 5.88
C GLY A 369 -11.75 -25.13 5.64
N ALA A 370 -12.95 -24.54 5.52
CA ALA A 370 -13.10 -23.09 5.48
C ALA A 370 -12.55 -22.44 6.75
N THR A 371 -11.97 -21.24 6.60
CA THR A 371 -11.55 -20.40 7.72
C THR A 371 -12.19 -19.01 7.65
N GLN A 372 -12.48 -18.44 8.82
CA GLN A 372 -12.99 -17.07 8.96
C GLN A 372 -12.17 -16.32 10.02
N LEU A 373 -11.95 -15.03 9.81
CA LEU A 373 -11.17 -14.19 10.69
C LEU A 373 -12.05 -13.18 11.42
N LEU A 374 -11.85 -13.07 12.73
CA LEU A 374 -12.36 -11.99 13.57
C LEU A 374 -11.16 -11.20 14.10
N ALA A 375 -11.01 -9.96 13.63
CA ALA A 375 -10.02 -9.04 14.18
C ALA A 375 -10.58 -8.38 15.45
N VAL A 376 -9.86 -8.50 16.57
CA VAL A 376 -10.23 -7.88 17.84
C VAL A 376 -9.21 -6.79 18.18
N ALA A 377 -9.66 -5.54 18.26
CA ALA A 377 -8.89 -4.44 18.82
C ALA A 377 -8.97 -4.49 20.35
N VAL A 378 -7.84 -4.67 21.00
CA VAL A 378 -7.71 -4.72 22.45
C VAL A 378 -7.12 -3.40 22.92
N ASP A 379 -7.92 -2.61 23.62
CA ASP A 379 -7.54 -1.32 24.19
C ASP A 379 -7.33 -1.43 25.71
N ASP A 380 -6.69 -0.41 26.29
CA ASP A 380 -6.59 -0.21 27.74
C ASP A 380 -6.88 1.24 28.09
N SER A 381 -8.12 1.50 28.52
CA SER A 381 -8.55 2.83 28.94
C SER A 381 -8.29 3.13 30.42
N THR A 382 -7.47 2.34 31.13
CA THR A 382 -7.20 2.59 32.54
C THR A 382 -6.63 4.01 32.76
N PRO A 383 -7.21 4.83 33.67
CA PRO A 383 -6.68 6.15 33.96
C PRO A 383 -5.26 6.09 34.51
N SER A 384 -4.43 7.05 34.13
CA SER A 384 -3.03 7.11 34.58
C SER A 384 -2.63 8.53 35.00
N LEU A 385 -1.48 8.63 35.68
CA LEU A 385 -0.91 9.89 36.12
C LEU A 385 0.57 9.96 35.74
N THR A 386 1.03 11.15 35.34
CA THR A 386 2.41 11.41 34.93
C THR A 386 2.86 12.78 35.46
N PRO A 387 3.93 12.85 36.28
CA PRO A 387 4.74 11.73 36.80
C PRO A 387 4.01 10.95 37.91
N THR A 388 4.48 9.73 38.19
CA THR A 388 4.02 8.86 39.30
C THR A 388 4.85 9.02 40.58
N THR A 389 5.92 9.81 40.52
CA THR A 389 6.76 10.15 41.68
C THR A 389 7.05 11.64 41.71
N ALA A 390 7.22 12.21 42.90
CA ALA A 390 7.63 13.58 43.10
C ALA A 390 8.49 13.72 44.37
N ARG A 391 9.13 14.88 44.53
CA ARG A 391 9.83 15.25 45.76
C ARG A 391 9.32 16.57 46.31
N PHE A 392 9.40 16.70 47.62
CA PHE A 392 9.12 17.94 48.33
C PHE A 392 10.14 18.13 49.44
N ASP A 393 10.58 19.36 49.66
CA ASP A 393 11.48 19.70 50.76
C ASP A 393 10.78 20.62 51.76
N ARG A 394 10.81 20.23 53.02
CA ARG A 394 10.14 20.95 54.11
C ARG A 394 10.83 22.26 54.47
N TYR A 395 12.08 22.45 54.07
CA TYR A 395 12.78 23.71 54.30
C TYR A 395 12.21 24.83 53.42
N ALA A 396 11.63 25.87 54.02
CA ALA A 396 10.93 26.94 53.30
C ALA A 396 11.80 27.75 52.32
N HIS A 397 13.13 27.63 52.40
CA HIS A 397 14.07 28.25 51.45
C HIS A 397 14.67 27.27 50.45
N SER A 398 14.20 26.01 50.43
CA SER A 398 14.49 25.04 49.39
C SER A 398 13.70 25.35 48.14
N LEU A 399 14.30 25.16 46.96
CA LEU A 399 13.62 25.25 45.68
C LEU A 399 12.63 24.09 45.47
N SER A 400 12.77 23.01 46.24
CA SER A 400 11.80 21.91 46.28
C SER A 400 10.63 22.17 47.25
N HIS A 401 10.54 23.37 47.84
CA HIS A 401 9.41 23.81 48.66
C HIS A 401 8.32 24.47 47.80
N VAL A 402 7.81 23.72 46.83
CA VAL A 402 6.82 24.18 45.84
C VAL A 402 5.66 23.21 45.74
N ASP A 403 4.55 23.66 45.17
CA ASP A 403 3.41 22.79 44.88
C ASP A 403 3.85 21.63 43.97
N VAL A 404 3.30 20.43 44.19
CA VAL A 404 3.60 19.24 43.39
C VAL A 404 2.46 18.98 42.42
N SER A 405 2.75 18.98 41.12
CA SER A 405 1.75 18.71 40.10
C SER A 405 1.94 17.34 39.42
N THR A 406 0.83 16.72 39.02
CA THR A 406 0.80 15.53 38.16
C THR A 406 -0.32 15.67 37.13
N GLU A 407 -0.09 15.18 35.92
CA GLU A 407 -1.04 15.23 34.81
C GLU A 407 -1.81 13.90 34.70
N LEU A 408 -3.13 13.98 34.56
CA LEU A 408 -4.03 12.85 34.45
C LEU A 408 -4.30 12.50 32.97
N THR A 409 -4.24 11.22 32.64
CA THR A 409 -4.82 10.68 31.39
C THR A 409 -6.09 9.92 31.76
N LEU A 410 -7.24 10.43 31.33
CA LEU A 410 -8.53 10.05 31.92
C LEU A 410 -9.38 9.07 31.10
N HIS A 411 -9.21 8.95 29.77
CA HIS A 411 -9.97 7.99 28.93
C HIS A 411 -11.47 7.82 29.29
N SER A 412 -12.19 8.93 29.46
CA SER A 412 -13.62 9.01 29.89
C SER A 412 -13.92 8.85 31.38
N ASP A 413 -12.93 8.59 32.22
CA ASP A 413 -13.03 8.73 33.67
C ASP A 413 -12.91 10.18 34.16
N SER A 414 -13.26 10.35 35.42
CA SER A 414 -13.06 11.57 36.20
C SER A 414 -12.36 11.25 37.52
N LEU A 415 -11.54 12.18 38.01
CA LEU A 415 -10.96 12.08 39.35
C LEU A 415 -12.07 12.26 40.40
N VAL A 416 -12.21 11.29 41.30
CA VAL A 416 -13.19 11.30 42.39
C VAL A 416 -12.61 11.95 43.64
N ASN A 417 -11.42 11.51 44.07
CA ASN A 417 -10.72 12.07 45.23
C ASN A 417 -9.23 11.71 45.22
N ILE A 418 -8.50 12.37 46.12
CA ILE A 418 -7.13 12.05 46.48
C ILE A 418 -7.11 11.76 47.97
N SER A 419 -6.41 10.69 48.38
CA SER A 419 -6.24 10.34 49.79
C SER A 419 -4.77 10.08 50.13
N ASN A 420 -4.42 10.32 51.39
CA ASN A 420 -3.15 9.93 51.97
C ASN A 420 -3.43 8.92 53.08
N SER A 421 -2.95 7.67 52.90
CA SER A 421 -3.17 6.59 53.86
C SER A 421 -4.65 6.42 54.26
N GLY A 422 -5.56 6.59 53.29
CA GLY A 422 -7.02 6.51 53.47
C GLY A 422 -7.70 7.79 53.97
N THR A 423 -6.96 8.82 54.38
CA THR A 423 -7.52 10.13 54.75
C THR A 423 -7.70 10.99 53.51
N LEU A 424 -8.91 11.49 53.26
CA LEU A 424 -9.21 12.34 52.09
C LEU A 424 -8.52 13.71 52.22
N LEU A 425 -7.91 14.16 51.12
CA LEU A 425 -7.43 15.53 50.97
C LEU A 425 -8.60 16.46 50.62
N THR A 426 -8.50 17.72 51.03
CA THR A 426 -9.53 18.75 50.84
C THR A 426 -9.32 19.50 49.52
N PRO A 427 -10.23 19.39 48.53
CA PRO A 427 -10.13 20.14 47.28
C PRO A 427 -10.16 21.66 47.52
N GLY A 428 -9.33 22.40 46.79
CA GLY A 428 -9.17 23.86 46.92
C GLY A 428 -8.29 24.32 48.08
N ILE A 429 -7.90 23.41 48.99
CA ILE A 429 -6.99 23.69 50.12
C ILE A 429 -5.72 22.84 50.00
N ASP A 430 -5.88 21.52 50.01
CA ASP A 430 -4.76 20.58 49.97
C ASP A 430 -4.31 20.29 48.53
N TYR A 431 -5.22 20.41 47.56
CA TYR A 431 -4.92 20.30 46.14
C TYR A 431 -5.93 21.08 45.28
N THR A 432 -5.53 21.42 44.05
CA THR A 432 -6.40 21.99 43.01
C THR A 432 -6.36 21.12 41.75
N VAL A 433 -7.42 21.21 40.93
CA VAL A 433 -7.51 20.51 39.64
C VAL A 433 -7.80 21.55 38.56
N ASN A 434 -6.96 21.63 37.54
CA ASN A 434 -7.14 22.52 36.39
C ASN A 434 -6.97 21.72 35.09
N GLY A 435 -8.08 21.42 34.41
CA GLY A 435 -8.08 20.50 33.29
C GLY A 435 -7.66 19.09 33.71
N THR A 436 -6.61 18.55 33.11
CA THR A 436 -5.99 17.27 33.46
C THR A 436 -4.92 17.40 34.54
N THR A 437 -4.52 18.60 34.94
CA THR A 437 -3.45 18.80 35.92
C THR A 437 -4.01 18.87 37.33
N VAL A 438 -3.49 18.00 38.20
CA VAL A 438 -3.69 18.08 39.64
C VAL A 438 -2.47 18.72 40.28
N THR A 439 -2.66 19.67 41.18
CA THR A 439 -1.60 20.36 41.91
C THR A 439 -1.83 20.22 43.41
N ILE A 440 -0.95 19.49 44.11
CA ILE A 440 -0.95 19.33 45.58
C ILE A 440 -0.22 20.53 46.19
N ALA A 441 -0.86 21.21 47.14
CA ALA A 441 -0.36 22.45 47.72
C ALA A 441 0.87 22.21 48.62
N ALA A 442 1.87 23.08 48.51
CA ALA A 442 3.08 23.09 49.34
C ALA A 442 2.75 23.18 50.83
N SER A 443 1.69 23.88 51.20
CA SER A 443 1.21 23.98 52.59
C SER A 443 0.80 22.62 53.17
N TYR A 444 0.12 21.79 52.38
CA TYR A 444 -0.23 20.41 52.76
C TYR A 444 1.01 19.52 52.82
N LEU A 445 1.89 19.64 51.82
CA LEU A 445 3.11 18.84 51.69
C LEU A 445 4.10 19.13 52.83
N ALA A 446 4.24 20.38 53.27
CA ALA A 446 5.13 20.78 54.37
C ALA A 446 4.73 20.19 55.73
N ALA A 447 3.45 19.86 55.91
CA ALA A 447 2.92 19.23 57.11
C ALA A 447 3.18 17.71 57.16
N GLN A 448 3.61 17.09 56.06
CA GLN A 448 3.89 15.65 56.01
C GLN A 448 5.23 15.33 56.70
N PRO A 449 5.36 14.15 57.34
CA PRO A 449 6.62 13.72 57.94
C PRO A 449 7.68 13.44 56.86
N ALA A 450 8.96 13.54 57.22
CA ALA A 450 10.05 13.13 56.34
C ALA A 450 9.96 11.62 56.02
N GLY A 451 10.24 11.25 54.77
CA GLY A 451 10.01 9.90 54.26
C GLY A 451 9.29 9.91 52.92
N THR A 452 8.79 8.76 52.46
CA THR A 452 7.98 8.69 51.22
C THR A 452 6.53 8.38 51.55
N THR A 453 5.61 9.19 51.05
CA THR A 453 4.16 9.02 51.20
C THR A 453 3.54 8.77 49.83
N SER A 454 2.64 7.79 49.71
CA SER A 454 1.86 7.57 48.49
C SER A 454 0.51 8.26 48.60
N LEU A 455 0.25 9.20 47.70
CA LEU A 455 -1.06 9.82 47.52
C LEU A 455 -1.86 8.97 46.54
N THR A 456 -3.02 8.46 46.95
CA THR A 456 -3.87 7.61 46.14
C THR A 456 -4.96 8.43 45.46
N PHE A 457 -4.96 8.42 44.13
CA PHE A 457 -5.93 9.04 43.24
C PHE A 457 -6.98 7.99 42.91
N THR A 458 -8.25 8.27 43.18
CA THR A 458 -9.37 7.36 42.88
C THR A 458 -10.18 7.93 41.72
N PHE A 459 -10.49 7.11 40.71
CA PHE A 459 -11.23 7.51 39.52
C PHE A 459 -12.65 6.92 39.49
N SER A 460 -13.53 7.48 38.63
CA SER A 460 -14.95 7.13 38.58
C SER A 460 -15.24 5.67 38.25
N GLY A 461 -14.42 5.01 37.42
CA GLY A 461 -14.49 3.58 37.13
C GLY A 461 -13.85 2.68 38.20
N GLY A 462 -13.42 3.24 39.33
CA GLY A 462 -12.86 2.51 40.46
C GLY A 462 -11.37 2.20 40.37
N ALA A 463 -10.69 2.60 39.29
CA ALA A 463 -9.23 2.54 39.22
C ALA A 463 -8.61 3.41 40.32
N THR A 464 -7.48 2.97 40.85
CA THR A 464 -6.66 3.79 41.75
C THR A 464 -5.23 3.87 41.23
N GLN A 465 -4.67 5.07 41.24
CA GLN A 465 -3.29 5.33 40.86
C GLN A 465 -2.58 6.02 42.02
N THR A 466 -1.26 5.87 42.13
CA THR A 466 -0.49 6.45 43.24
C THR A 466 0.58 7.42 42.75
N LEU A 467 0.64 8.57 43.41
CA LEU A 467 1.77 9.51 43.32
C LEU A 467 2.62 9.34 44.59
N ALA A 468 3.82 8.77 44.44
CA ALA A 468 4.77 8.65 45.54
C ALA A 468 5.56 9.95 45.72
N VAL A 469 5.34 10.66 46.82
CA VAL A 469 6.04 11.90 47.14
C VAL A 469 7.09 11.63 48.22
N THR A 470 8.36 11.92 47.93
CA THR A 470 9.45 11.85 48.90
C THR A 470 9.67 13.22 49.56
N PHE A 471 9.47 13.27 50.88
CA PHE A 471 9.64 14.43 51.74
C PHE A 471 11.02 14.42 52.38
N ASN A 472 11.83 15.41 52.00
CA ASN A 472 13.10 15.71 52.64
C ASN A 472 12.96 16.88 53.60
N ASP A 473 13.92 17.04 54.51
CA ASP A 473 14.07 18.23 55.35
C ASP A 473 15.53 18.64 55.30
N THR A 474 15.87 19.55 54.38
CA THR A 474 17.25 20.01 54.20
C THR A 474 17.60 21.21 55.06
N THR A 475 16.75 21.57 56.03
CA THR A 475 16.97 22.71 56.92
C THR A 475 18.38 22.63 57.51
N PRO A 476 19.30 23.54 57.13
CA PRO A 476 20.70 23.43 57.53
C PRO A 476 20.83 23.58 59.04
N SER A 477 21.66 22.73 59.67
CA SER A 477 21.96 22.86 61.11
C SER A 477 22.74 24.15 61.43
N VAL A 478 23.42 24.73 60.43
CA VAL A 478 24.13 26.01 60.47
C VAL A 478 23.90 26.72 59.12
N LYS A 479 23.54 28.01 59.12
CA LYS A 479 23.33 28.79 57.88
C LYS A 479 24.68 28.93 57.13
N PRO A 480 24.81 28.43 55.89
CA PRO A 480 26.04 28.56 55.12
C PRO A 480 26.31 30.02 54.78
N THR A 481 27.58 30.42 54.83
CA THR A 481 28.03 31.77 54.47
C THR A 481 28.46 31.79 53.01
N TYR A 482 27.89 32.70 52.23
CA TYR A 482 28.28 32.99 50.85
C TYR A 482 28.24 34.49 50.61
N ARG A 483 28.91 34.94 49.55
CA ARG A 483 28.92 36.34 49.12
C ARG A 483 28.45 36.41 47.67
N ILE A 484 27.50 37.30 47.41
CA ILE A 484 27.05 37.62 46.05
C ILE A 484 27.36 39.10 45.80
N GLU A 485 27.94 39.39 44.66
CA GLU A 485 28.17 40.76 44.18
C GLU A 485 27.60 40.95 42.78
N GLU A 486 27.15 42.16 42.50
CA GLU A 486 26.77 42.61 41.15
C GLU A 486 27.92 43.46 40.62
N ASP A 487 28.53 43.01 39.53
CA ASP A 487 29.63 43.65 38.83
C ASP A 487 29.11 44.29 37.53
N SER A 488 29.44 45.56 37.32
CA SER A 488 28.95 46.33 36.19
C SER A 488 29.43 45.85 34.82
N LEU A 489 30.50 45.04 34.76
CA LEU A 489 31.09 44.49 33.54
C LEU A 489 30.86 42.99 33.39
N LEU A 490 30.82 42.26 34.51
CA LEU A 490 30.81 40.78 34.53
C LEU A 490 29.45 40.17 34.88
N GLY A 491 28.47 40.97 35.31
CA GLY A 491 27.16 40.48 35.76
C GLY A 491 27.15 40.09 37.24
N VAL A 492 26.50 38.98 37.60
CA VAL A 492 26.36 38.54 39.00
C VAL A 492 27.42 37.51 39.34
N ILE A 493 28.15 37.70 40.44
CA ILE A 493 29.20 36.78 40.89
C ILE A 493 28.80 36.19 42.24
N LEU A 494 28.64 34.86 42.27
CA LEU A 494 28.47 34.05 43.47
C LEU A 494 29.82 33.46 43.89
N HIS A 495 30.35 33.96 45.01
CA HIS A 495 31.60 33.48 45.59
C HIS A 495 31.35 32.25 46.48
N ILE A 496 32.00 31.14 46.14
CA ILE A 496 31.91 29.88 46.86
C ILE A 496 33.00 29.82 47.92
N ASP A 497 32.58 29.77 49.19
CA ASP A 497 33.48 29.58 50.33
C ASP A 497 33.86 28.10 50.50
N ALA A 498 34.99 27.83 51.18
CA ALA A 498 35.45 26.46 51.46
C ALA A 498 34.41 25.61 52.22
N SER A 499 33.55 26.24 53.04
CA SER A 499 32.46 25.55 53.75
C SER A 499 31.38 24.96 52.84
N MET A 500 31.33 25.38 51.57
CA MET A 500 30.39 24.87 50.56
C MET A 500 30.97 23.74 49.72
N LEU A 501 32.22 23.36 49.96
CA LEU A 501 32.90 22.30 49.24
C LEU A 501 32.81 20.98 50.00
N VAL A 502 32.48 19.91 49.27
CA VAL A 502 32.49 18.55 49.78
C VAL A 502 33.33 17.69 48.85
N THR A 503 34.30 16.98 49.42
CA THR A 503 35.09 15.99 48.68
C THR A 503 34.18 14.89 48.13
N HIS A 504 34.20 14.69 46.81
CA HIS A 504 33.41 13.68 46.11
C HIS A 504 34.31 12.80 45.24
N VAL A 505 34.10 11.49 45.29
CA VAL A 505 34.77 10.54 44.40
C VAL A 505 33.85 10.28 43.21
N THR A 506 34.30 10.64 42.02
CA THR A 506 33.57 10.43 40.77
C THR A 506 33.56 8.94 40.38
N PRO A 507 32.66 8.50 39.47
CA PRO A 507 32.56 7.08 39.09
C PRO A 507 33.84 6.44 38.55
N ASP A 508 34.75 7.22 37.97
CA ASP A 508 36.06 6.79 37.49
C ASP A 508 37.17 6.81 38.57
N GLY A 509 36.80 7.04 39.83
CA GLY A 509 37.69 6.98 40.98
C GLY A 509 38.49 8.27 41.24
N THR A 510 38.35 9.31 40.41
CA THR A 510 39.00 10.60 40.67
C THR A 510 38.28 11.38 41.79
N THR A 511 39.00 12.22 42.52
CA THR A 511 38.42 13.03 43.60
C THR A 511 38.23 14.47 43.12
N VAL A 512 37.05 15.02 43.29
CA VAL A 512 36.70 16.42 42.95
C VAL A 512 36.12 17.14 44.17
N GLN A 513 36.22 18.47 44.20
CA GLN A 513 35.50 19.30 45.17
C GLN A 513 34.12 19.62 44.62
N LYS A 514 33.09 18.98 45.19
CA LYS A 514 31.70 19.22 44.82
C LYS A 514 31.19 20.46 45.54
N VAL A 515 30.77 21.45 44.77
CA VAL A 515 30.13 22.68 45.25
C VAL A 515 28.67 22.37 45.57
N ARG A 516 28.28 22.60 46.83
CA ARG A 516 26.88 22.57 47.26
C ARG A 516 26.38 23.99 47.40
N ILE A 517 25.67 24.48 46.39
CA ILE A 517 25.09 25.82 46.41
C ILE A 517 23.74 25.75 47.13
N PRO A 518 23.53 26.52 48.20
CA PRO A 518 22.23 26.62 48.85
C PRO A 518 21.21 27.29 47.92
N ASP A 519 19.98 26.77 47.93
CA ASP A 519 18.85 27.26 47.16
C ASP A 519 18.55 28.76 47.37
N ILE A 520 18.73 29.25 48.61
CA ILE A 520 18.64 30.68 48.95
C ILE A 520 19.67 31.53 48.18
N ALA A 521 20.90 31.03 47.98
CA ALA A 521 21.96 31.74 47.27
C ALA A 521 21.63 31.85 45.77
N ILE A 522 21.09 30.78 45.17
CA ILE A 522 20.61 30.81 43.79
C ILE A 522 19.46 31.79 43.64
N THR A 523 18.51 31.80 44.56
CA THR A 523 17.36 32.72 44.52
C THR A 523 17.81 34.18 44.58
N GLU A 524 18.73 34.51 45.49
CA GLU A 524 19.32 35.85 45.59
C GLU A 524 20.12 36.23 44.33
N ALA A 525 20.91 35.30 43.78
CA ALA A 525 21.65 35.51 42.55
C ALA A 525 20.73 35.74 41.34
N ALA A 526 19.66 34.96 41.20
CA ALA A 526 18.67 35.12 40.14
C ALA A 526 17.92 36.46 40.24
N ASN A 527 17.57 36.91 41.43
CA ASN A 527 16.95 38.21 41.64
C ASN A 527 17.86 39.39 41.26
N LEU A 528 19.17 39.27 41.51
CA LEU A 528 20.16 40.23 41.03
C LEU A 528 20.31 40.15 39.51
N LEU A 529 20.36 38.93 38.96
CA LEU A 529 20.53 38.69 37.53
C LEU A 529 19.39 39.31 36.70
N ALA A 530 18.16 39.28 37.22
CA ALA A 530 16.99 39.87 36.57
C ALA A 530 17.08 41.40 36.35
N ARG A 531 17.98 42.09 37.05
CA ARG A 531 18.19 43.54 36.94
C ARG A 531 19.62 43.95 36.56
N ALA A 532 20.52 42.98 36.41
CA ALA A 532 21.91 43.23 36.05
C ALA A 532 22.02 43.71 34.58
N ALA A 533 23.01 44.55 34.30
CA ALA A 533 23.27 45.04 32.94
C ALA A 533 23.70 43.92 31.97
N HIS A 534 24.37 42.88 32.51
CA HIS A 534 24.81 41.71 31.78
C HIS A 534 24.10 40.47 32.32
N SER A 535 23.49 39.69 31.44
CA SER A 535 22.84 38.41 31.77
C SER A 535 23.87 37.31 32.00
N GLN A 536 24.82 37.52 32.90
CA GLN A 536 25.89 36.57 33.23
C GLN A 536 25.86 36.25 34.73
N LEU A 537 25.91 34.96 35.06
CA LEU A 537 26.03 34.46 36.43
C LEU A 537 27.31 33.64 36.55
N ILE A 538 28.25 34.13 37.36
CA ILE A 538 29.56 33.52 37.60
C ILE A 538 29.54 32.80 38.94
N ILE A 539 29.75 31.49 38.93
CA ILE A 539 30.00 30.65 40.11
C ILE A 539 31.52 30.56 40.27
N ARG A 540 32.08 31.34 41.20
CA ARG A 540 33.52 31.46 41.40
C ARG A 540 34.01 30.60 42.56
N VAL A 541 34.97 29.71 42.27
CA VAL A 541 35.58 28.76 43.21
C VAL A 541 37.10 28.91 43.17
N ASP A 542 37.64 29.85 43.94
CA ASP A 542 39.07 30.21 43.88
C ASP A 542 40.00 29.18 44.57
N THR A 543 39.45 28.30 45.40
CA THR A 543 40.20 27.44 46.32
C THR A 543 40.49 26.03 45.78
N ALA A 544 39.83 25.61 44.69
CA ALA A 544 39.88 24.24 44.19
C ALA A 544 40.22 24.18 42.69
N SER A 545 41.01 23.15 42.31
CA SER A 545 41.41 22.92 40.90
C SER A 545 40.41 21.98 40.21
N ASP A 546 40.12 20.84 40.83
CA ASP A 546 39.12 19.90 40.35
C ASP A 546 37.78 20.19 41.02
N ILE A 547 36.81 20.68 40.25
CA ILE A 547 35.53 21.14 40.78
C ILE A 547 34.36 20.48 40.06
N GLN A 548 33.30 20.23 40.82
CA GLN A 548 32.02 19.81 40.32
C GLN A 548 30.95 20.75 40.84
N VAL A 549 30.15 21.36 39.97
CA VAL A 549 29.02 22.20 40.35
C VAL A 549 27.73 21.52 39.95
N GLU A 550 26.80 21.40 40.89
CA GLU A 550 25.46 20.86 40.69
C GLU A 550 24.44 21.99 40.82
N LEU A 551 23.62 22.18 39.80
CA LEU A 551 22.44 23.05 39.82
C LEU A 551 21.19 22.18 39.64
N SER A 552 20.17 22.35 40.47
CA SER A 552 18.89 21.68 40.29
C SER A 552 18.14 22.24 39.06
N GLY A 553 17.21 21.49 38.50
CA GLY A 553 16.34 21.99 37.42
C GLY A 553 15.53 23.21 37.88
N GLY A 554 15.09 23.24 39.14
CA GLY A 554 14.44 24.42 39.73
C GLY A 554 15.38 25.65 39.80
N ALA A 555 16.67 25.44 40.11
CA ALA A 555 17.66 26.52 40.07
C ALA A 555 17.81 27.09 38.65
N MET A 556 17.87 26.20 37.65
CA MET A 556 17.96 26.60 36.25
C MET A 556 16.70 27.31 35.76
N GLU A 557 15.50 26.87 36.15
CA GLU A 557 14.24 27.56 35.85
C GLU A 557 14.21 28.98 36.43
N LEU A 558 14.69 29.17 37.66
CA LEU A 558 14.80 30.51 38.25
C LEU A 558 15.75 31.42 37.47
N ILE A 559 16.90 30.89 37.06
CA ILE A 559 17.90 31.63 36.28
C ILE A 559 17.33 32.00 34.91
N LEU A 560 16.69 31.05 34.22
CA LEU A 560 16.01 31.28 32.94
C LEU A 560 14.87 32.30 33.04
N LYS A 561 14.11 32.25 34.12
CA LYS A 561 13.04 33.21 34.39
C LYS A 561 13.58 34.62 34.65
N ALA A 562 14.70 34.72 35.37
CA ALA A 562 15.37 35.99 35.64
C ALA A 562 15.98 36.59 34.37
N ALA A 563 16.67 35.78 33.57
CA ALA A 563 17.27 36.18 32.31
C ALA A 563 17.27 34.99 31.32
N PRO A 564 16.36 34.96 30.33
CA PRO A 564 16.25 33.83 29.40
C PRO A 564 17.53 33.51 28.61
N GLY A 565 18.36 34.54 28.35
CA GLY A 565 19.65 34.42 27.69
C GLY A 565 20.84 34.26 28.64
N ALA A 566 20.62 33.89 29.92
CA ALA A 566 21.67 33.86 30.93
C ALA A 566 22.87 32.98 30.52
N MET A 567 24.07 33.57 30.58
CA MET A 567 25.33 32.84 30.48
C MET A 567 25.80 32.44 31.88
N LEU A 568 25.88 31.13 32.10
CA LEU A 568 26.41 30.54 33.32
C LEU A 568 27.89 30.30 33.14
N GLN A 569 28.69 30.83 34.05
CA GLN A 569 30.12 30.62 34.05
C GLN A 569 30.52 29.90 35.34
N VAL A 570 31.18 28.76 35.20
CA VAL A 570 31.84 28.08 36.31
C VAL A 570 33.32 28.39 36.23
N MET A 571 33.85 29.02 37.28
CA MET A 571 35.23 29.49 37.34
C MET A 571 35.95 28.82 38.49
N GLY A 572 36.88 27.92 38.17
CA GLY A 572 37.79 27.29 39.13
C GLY A 572 39.20 27.91 39.09
N LYS A 573 40.13 27.35 39.87
CA LYS A 573 41.51 27.83 39.94
C LYS A 573 42.30 27.66 38.63
N GLN A 574 42.05 26.59 37.89
CA GLN A 574 42.84 26.21 36.70
C GLN A 574 42.02 26.17 35.41
N ALA A 575 40.70 26.34 35.51
CA ALA A 575 39.82 26.21 34.37
C ALA A 575 38.55 27.03 34.54
N ARG A 576 37.97 27.40 33.40
CA ARG A 576 36.70 28.12 33.28
C ARG A 576 35.84 27.45 32.24
N MET A 577 34.55 27.33 32.48
CA MET A 577 33.61 26.90 31.44
C MET A 577 32.38 27.80 31.40
N GLU A 578 31.86 28.01 30.20
CA GLU A 578 30.61 28.70 29.95
C GLU A 578 29.52 27.75 29.47
N LEU A 579 28.30 28.02 29.93
CA LEU A 579 27.09 27.30 29.57
C LEU A 579 25.98 28.30 29.33
N GLN A 580 25.26 28.16 28.23
CA GLN A 580 24.06 28.96 28.02
C GLN A 580 22.89 28.28 28.73
N ALA A 581 22.19 29.00 29.61
CA ALA A 581 21.09 28.42 30.38
C ALA A 581 19.96 27.92 29.48
N SER A 582 19.67 28.63 28.38
CA SER A 582 18.69 28.22 27.37
C SER A 582 19.14 27.05 26.50
N GLY A 583 20.40 26.62 26.60
CA GLY A 583 20.90 25.41 25.96
C GLY A 583 20.33 24.11 26.55
N PHE A 584 19.60 24.19 27.67
CA PHE A 584 18.96 23.05 28.31
C PHE A 584 17.44 23.12 28.17
N ASP A 585 16.85 22.27 27.33
CA ASP A 585 15.40 22.05 27.32
C ASP A 585 15.01 21.19 28.52
N LEU A 586 14.77 21.86 29.66
CA LEU A 586 14.49 21.21 30.94
C LEU A 586 13.23 20.34 30.89
N ALA A 587 12.19 20.77 30.15
CA ALA A 587 10.95 20.02 30.04
C ALA A 587 11.16 18.71 29.26
N SER A 588 11.84 18.77 28.13
CA SER A 588 12.16 17.57 27.34
C SER A 588 13.11 16.64 28.10
N LEU A 589 14.10 17.17 28.82
CA LEU A 589 15.00 16.40 29.66
C LEU A 589 14.26 15.71 30.82
N ALA A 590 13.34 16.40 31.49
CA ALA A 590 12.54 15.86 32.58
C ALA A 590 11.65 14.70 32.08
N LYS A 591 10.96 14.91 30.95
CA LYS A 591 10.17 13.88 30.28
C LYS A 591 11.02 12.67 29.88
N LEU A 592 12.20 12.90 29.30
CA LEU A 592 13.12 11.83 28.90
C LEU A 592 13.59 10.99 30.10
N MET A 593 13.82 11.64 31.24
CA MET A 593 14.27 10.99 32.48
C MET A 593 13.11 10.43 33.32
N GLY A 594 11.85 10.67 32.94
CA GLY A 594 10.67 10.22 33.67
C GLY A 594 10.51 10.88 35.05
N VAL A 595 10.97 12.13 35.20
CA VAL A 595 10.93 12.89 36.46
C VAL A 595 10.32 14.28 36.25
N ALA A 596 10.03 14.99 37.34
CA ALA A 596 9.72 16.42 37.28
C ALA A 596 10.98 17.26 36.99
N VAL A 597 10.82 18.46 36.44
CA VAL A 597 11.95 19.37 36.17
C VAL A 597 12.76 19.66 37.43
N ALA A 598 12.08 19.88 38.57
CA ALA A 598 12.72 20.12 39.85
C ALA A 598 13.68 19.00 40.30
N ASP A 599 13.47 17.76 39.82
CA ASP A 599 14.30 16.59 40.15
C ASP A 599 15.51 16.41 39.22
N LEU A 600 15.63 17.20 38.16
CA LEU A 600 16.83 17.21 37.32
C LEU A 600 18.00 17.84 38.06
N LYS A 601 19.20 17.33 37.79
CA LYS A 601 20.46 17.92 38.22
C LYS A 601 21.33 18.18 37.01
N ILE A 602 21.69 19.44 36.78
CA ILE A 602 22.66 19.85 35.79
C ILE A 602 24.01 19.87 36.50
N VAL A 603 24.85 18.90 36.15
CA VAL A 603 26.15 18.69 36.79
C VAL A 603 27.24 19.05 35.81
N THR A 604 28.09 19.98 36.22
CA THR A 604 29.28 20.40 35.49
C THR A 604 30.51 19.91 36.24
N THR A 605 31.55 19.47 35.54
CA THR A 605 32.81 19.05 36.16
C THR A 605 33.98 19.55 35.32
N MET A 606 34.95 20.17 35.99
CA MET A 606 36.26 20.49 35.44
C MET A 606 37.28 19.77 36.31
N LYS A 607 38.02 18.84 35.72
CA LYS A 607 39.03 18.07 36.46
C LYS A 607 40.25 17.78 35.62
N GLN A 608 41.39 17.65 36.27
CA GLN A 608 42.58 17.12 35.63
C GLN A 608 42.35 15.66 35.22
N VAL A 609 42.87 15.29 34.05
CA VAL A 609 42.84 13.89 33.61
C VAL A 609 43.87 13.06 34.38
N ASN A 610 43.63 11.75 34.50
CA ASN A 610 44.59 10.84 35.11
C ASN A 610 45.88 10.68 34.28
N ASP A 611 46.93 10.17 34.93
CA ASP A 611 48.26 10.02 34.32
C ASP A 611 48.27 9.14 33.07
N ASP A 612 47.37 8.16 32.96
CA ASP A 612 47.33 7.26 31.81
C ASP A 612 46.81 7.96 30.55
N ILE A 613 45.80 8.84 30.70
CA ILE A 613 45.34 9.71 29.61
C ILE A 613 46.46 10.69 29.21
N VAL A 614 47.19 11.26 30.18
CA VAL A 614 48.34 12.14 29.87
C VAL A 614 49.41 11.39 29.07
N LYS A 615 49.71 10.14 29.42
CA LYS A 615 50.67 9.29 28.67
C LYS A 615 50.19 9.02 27.26
N GLN A 616 48.90 8.69 27.07
CA GLN A 616 48.33 8.47 25.74
C GLN A 616 48.43 9.73 24.88
N LEU A 617 48.04 10.89 25.42
CA LEU A 617 48.13 12.16 24.69
C LEU A 617 49.58 12.50 24.30
N LYS A 618 50.55 12.25 25.19
CA LYS A 618 51.98 12.41 24.87
C LYS A 618 52.45 11.46 23.77
N GLN A 619 51.98 10.21 23.75
CA GLN A 619 52.31 9.24 22.69
C GLN A 619 51.76 9.67 21.34
N VAL A 620 50.51 10.16 21.30
CA VAL A 620 49.93 10.73 20.07
C VAL A 620 50.70 11.98 19.64
N GLY A 621 51.13 12.81 20.58
CA GLY A 621 51.98 13.98 20.32
C GLY A 621 53.29 13.64 19.62
N VAL A 622 53.94 12.53 19.96
CA VAL A 622 55.16 12.06 19.28
C VAL A 622 54.89 11.75 17.80
N VAL A 623 53.73 11.17 17.48
CA VAL A 623 53.36 10.80 16.10
C VAL A 623 52.92 12.02 15.30
N THR A 624 52.10 12.89 15.90
CA THR A 624 51.51 14.07 15.25
C THR A 624 52.47 15.26 15.19
N GLY A 625 53.51 15.27 16.04
CA GLY A 625 54.55 16.30 16.07
C GLY A 625 54.20 17.50 16.95
N PHE A 626 53.62 17.25 18.13
CA PHE A 626 53.37 18.25 19.17
C PHE A 626 53.84 17.76 20.55
N HIS A 627 54.05 18.70 21.48
CA HIS A 627 54.33 18.42 22.89
C HIS A 627 53.21 18.96 23.76
N VAL A 628 52.79 18.20 24.77
CA VAL A 628 51.76 18.66 25.73
C VAL A 628 52.33 19.76 26.62
N VAL A 629 51.60 20.86 26.72
CA VAL A 629 51.90 22.05 27.53
C VAL A 629 50.84 22.16 28.62
N GLY A 630 51.27 22.40 29.87
CA GLY A 630 50.38 22.45 31.02
C GLY A 630 49.63 21.14 31.30
N THR A 631 48.51 21.26 32.02
CA THR A 631 47.71 20.11 32.48
C THR A 631 46.45 19.96 31.62
N PRO A 632 46.21 18.80 30.98
CA PRO A 632 44.96 18.55 30.29
C PRO A 632 43.77 18.50 31.27
N ILE A 633 42.69 19.17 30.92
CA ILE A 633 41.47 19.27 31.75
C ILE A 633 40.31 18.61 31.02
N ASP A 634 39.60 17.74 31.72
CA ASP A 634 38.34 17.14 31.29
C ASP A 634 37.17 18.03 31.69
N PHE A 635 36.48 18.56 30.68
CA PHE A 635 35.28 19.36 30.83
C PHE A 635 34.07 18.47 30.57
N GLN A 636 33.26 18.27 31.59
CA GLN A 636 32.08 17.41 31.53
C GLN A 636 30.82 18.20 31.88
N VAL A 637 29.74 17.89 31.17
CA VAL A 637 28.38 18.30 31.51
C VAL A 637 27.50 17.07 31.43
N HIS A 638 26.69 16.83 32.45
CA HIS A 638 25.69 15.77 32.40
C HIS A 638 24.43 16.15 33.17
N ILE A 639 23.34 15.51 32.80
CA ILE A 639 22.08 15.55 33.53
C ILE A 639 22.00 14.30 34.39
N GLU A 640 21.69 14.45 35.67
CA GLU A 640 21.46 13.35 36.60
C GLU A 640 20.03 13.41 37.13
N ALA A 641 19.32 12.27 37.12
CA ALA A 641 18.01 12.11 37.74
C ALA A 641 17.78 10.62 38.07
N ASN A 642 17.28 10.31 39.28
CA ASN A 642 17.01 8.94 39.73
C ASN A 642 18.15 7.93 39.48
N GLY A 643 19.41 8.38 39.65
CA GLY A 643 20.61 7.56 39.40
C GLY A 643 20.93 7.33 37.93
N GLN A 644 20.11 7.83 37.00
CA GLN A 644 20.44 7.88 35.58
C GLN A 644 21.34 9.09 35.30
N ILE A 645 22.30 8.91 34.40
CA ILE A 645 23.22 9.96 33.95
C ILE A 645 23.11 10.07 32.43
N LYS A 646 22.79 11.26 31.94
CA LYS A 646 22.83 11.62 30.52
C LYS A 646 23.95 12.63 30.28
N SER A 647 25.08 12.16 29.73
CA SER A 647 26.17 13.05 29.32
C SER A 647 25.76 13.97 28.17
N ILE A 648 26.11 15.25 28.29
CA ILE A 648 25.96 16.26 27.24
C ILE A 648 27.37 16.50 26.70
N ARG A 649 27.70 15.78 25.61
CA ARG A 649 29.01 15.92 24.94
C ARG A 649 29.07 17.08 23.95
N ASP A 650 27.93 17.55 23.47
CA ASP A 650 27.79 18.65 22.53
C ASP A 650 26.58 19.51 22.92
N MET A 651 26.74 20.83 22.84
CA MET A 651 25.73 21.84 23.25
C MET A 651 24.84 22.26 22.06
N GLY A 652 24.49 21.30 21.21
CA GLY A 652 23.66 21.54 20.03
C GLY A 652 24.36 22.35 18.93
N GLY A 653 25.69 22.24 18.83
CA GLY A 653 26.52 23.02 17.92
C GLY A 653 26.83 24.44 18.41
N THR A 654 26.33 24.84 19.58
CA THR A 654 26.60 26.17 20.16
C THR A 654 28.04 26.25 20.66
N TYR A 655 28.83 27.16 20.10
CA TYR A 655 30.19 27.41 20.57
C TYR A 655 30.15 28.14 21.91
N LEU A 656 30.86 27.60 22.90
CA LEU A 656 30.96 28.18 24.24
C LEU A 656 32.43 28.16 24.67
N VAL A 657 32.79 29.05 25.61
CA VAL A 657 34.18 29.12 26.07
C VAL A 657 34.49 27.99 27.04
N ARG A 658 35.62 27.34 26.81
CA ARG A 658 36.36 26.51 27.78
C ARG A 658 37.72 27.17 27.94
N ALA A 659 38.16 27.46 29.15
CA ALA A 659 39.48 28.06 29.34
C ALA A 659 40.34 27.20 30.25
N ILE A 660 41.62 27.10 29.90
CA ILE A 660 42.65 26.54 30.78
C ILE A 660 43.53 27.71 31.23
N ILE A 661 43.70 27.81 32.54
CA ILE A 661 44.49 28.86 33.18
C ILE A 661 45.81 28.23 33.61
N HIS A 662 46.92 28.82 33.18
CA HIS A 662 48.26 28.33 33.51
C HIS A 662 49.25 29.47 33.75
N ASN A 663 50.37 29.16 34.40
CA ASN A 663 51.42 30.15 34.61
C ASN A 663 52.09 30.51 33.28
N ALA A 664 52.40 31.79 33.10
CA ALA A 664 53.10 32.32 31.94
C ALA A 664 54.59 31.88 31.94
N ASP A 665 54.88 30.63 31.58
CA ASP A 665 56.26 30.22 31.29
C ASP A 665 56.62 30.58 29.84
N THR A 666 57.91 30.78 29.55
CA THR A 666 58.43 30.96 28.19
C THR A 666 58.34 29.63 27.44
N GLU A 667 57.12 29.26 27.04
CA GLU A 667 56.83 28.04 26.28
C GLU A 667 57.54 28.09 24.93
N PRO A 668 58.49 27.19 24.64
CA PRO A 668 59.17 27.17 23.36
C PRO A 668 58.22 26.68 22.26
N GLY A 669 58.09 27.47 21.18
CA GLY A 669 57.33 27.08 19.98
C GLY A 669 55.98 27.79 19.84
N HIS A 670 55.13 27.27 18.95
CA HIS A 670 53.79 27.78 18.71
C HIS A 670 52.80 27.02 19.59
N VAL A 671 52.17 27.69 20.55
CA VAL A 671 51.20 27.08 21.47
C VAL A 671 49.80 27.22 20.91
N LEU A 672 49.05 26.12 20.86
CA LEU A 672 47.63 26.07 20.51
C LEU A 672 46.87 25.15 21.46
N ALA A 673 45.55 25.17 21.38
CA ALA A 673 44.68 24.22 22.08
C ALA A 673 44.23 23.08 21.16
N VAL A 674 44.10 21.89 21.75
CA VAL A 674 43.50 20.71 21.13
C VAL A 674 42.49 20.08 22.07
N TYR A 675 41.47 19.41 21.53
CA TYR A 675 40.74 18.40 22.28
C TYR A 675 41.32 17.01 21.97
N PHE A 676 41.23 16.12 22.96
CA PHE A 676 41.66 14.72 22.87
C PHE A 676 40.50 13.78 23.18
N ASP A 677 40.31 12.76 22.35
CA ASP A 677 39.42 11.65 22.64
C ASP A 677 40.22 10.38 22.93
N PRO A 678 40.30 9.92 24.19
CA PRO A 678 41.08 8.75 24.56
C PRO A 678 40.50 7.44 23.99
N ALA A 679 39.22 7.40 23.60
CA ALA A 679 38.62 6.20 23.03
C ALA A 679 39.11 5.93 21.60
N THR A 680 39.36 7.00 20.84
CA THR A 680 39.78 6.93 19.43
C THR A 680 41.26 7.29 19.23
N GLY A 681 41.89 7.91 20.23
CA GLY A 681 43.22 8.52 20.11
C GLY A 681 43.21 9.81 19.27
N SER A 682 42.04 10.33 18.91
CA SER A 682 41.91 11.49 18.04
C SER A 682 42.33 12.77 18.75
N VAL A 683 43.12 13.59 18.07
CA VAL A 683 43.53 14.92 18.50
C VAL A 683 43.11 15.92 17.44
N VAL A 684 42.32 16.91 17.83
CA VAL A 684 41.77 17.91 16.93
C VAL A 684 42.09 19.31 17.47
N PRO A 685 42.68 20.20 16.66
CA PRO A 685 42.91 21.58 17.07
C PRO A 685 41.59 22.30 17.29
N VAL A 686 41.58 23.19 18.28
CA VAL A 686 40.40 23.95 18.69
C VAL A 686 40.71 25.44 18.57
N PRO A 687 39.79 26.25 18.01
CA PRO A 687 39.87 27.69 18.04
C PRO A 687 40.23 28.21 19.43
N ASN A 688 41.28 29.03 19.52
CA ASN A 688 41.70 29.53 20.83
C ASN A 688 42.29 30.94 20.75
N LYS A 689 42.12 31.67 21.86
CA LYS A 689 42.76 32.96 22.14
C LYS A 689 43.54 32.87 23.44
N ARG A 690 44.62 33.63 23.53
CA ARG A 690 45.45 33.73 24.73
C ARG A 690 45.25 35.10 25.36
N ILE A 691 44.82 35.11 26.61
CA ILE A 691 44.59 36.34 27.37
C ILE A 691 45.59 36.37 28.53
N MET A 692 46.35 37.45 28.61
CA MET A 692 47.17 37.73 29.79
C MET A 692 46.26 38.27 30.88
N ARG A 693 46.20 37.57 32.00
CA ARG A 693 45.41 37.95 33.16
C ARG A 693 46.16 39.00 33.99
N GLU A 694 45.42 39.77 34.78
CA GLU A 694 46.00 40.77 35.69
C GLU A 694 46.92 40.14 36.75
N ASP A 695 46.68 38.88 37.10
CA ASP A 695 47.50 38.09 38.04
C ASP A 695 48.80 37.54 37.42
N GLY A 696 49.06 37.81 36.13
CA GLY A 696 50.22 37.34 35.39
C GLY A 696 50.11 35.91 34.85
N GLN A 697 48.96 35.23 35.02
CA GLN A 697 48.69 33.95 34.39
C GLN A 697 48.19 34.14 32.95
N VAL A 698 48.31 33.09 32.14
CA VAL A 698 47.74 33.04 30.80
C VAL A 698 46.47 32.21 30.86
N GLU A 699 45.39 32.78 30.35
CA GLU A 699 44.13 32.10 30.11
C GLU A 699 44.03 31.76 28.62
N VAL A 700 44.00 30.47 28.31
CA VAL A 700 43.78 29.97 26.94
C VAL A 700 42.31 29.68 26.77
N GLU A 701 41.58 30.61 26.18
CA GLU A 701 40.16 30.50 25.89
C GLU A 701 39.96 29.73 24.59
N MET A 702 39.25 28.62 24.68
CA MET A 702 38.91 27.75 23.57
C MET A 702 37.44 27.92 23.26
N GLN A 703 37.11 28.18 22.00
CA GLN A 703 35.72 28.21 21.54
C GLN A 703 35.38 26.87 20.92
N ALA A 704 34.46 26.14 21.56
CA ALA A 704 34.11 24.82 21.10
C ALA A 704 32.65 24.48 21.40
N PRO A 705 32.00 23.65 20.56
CA PRO A 705 30.63 23.22 20.78
C PRO A 705 30.52 22.02 21.73
N ASN A 706 31.66 21.46 22.17
CA ASN A 706 31.71 20.16 22.81
C ASN A 706 32.40 20.15 24.19
N ASN A 707 32.07 19.14 24.98
CA ASN A 707 32.60 18.87 26.31
C ASN A 707 33.55 17.66 26.22
N ARG A 708 34.84 17.92 26.36
CA ARG A 708 35.95 16.98 26.09
C ARG A 708 37.11 17.23 27.03
N ILE A 709 38.13 16.40 26.87
CA ILE A 709 39.47 16.64 27.40
C ILE A 709 40.14 17.67 26.50
N TYR A 710 40.45 18.84 27.03
CA TYR A 710 41.20 19.87 26.35
C TYR A 710 42.60 19.96 26.91
N SER A 711 43.55 20.30 26.04
CA SER A 711 44.95 20.45 26.40
C SER A 711 45.60 21.53 25.56
N MET A 712 46.58 22.22 26.14
CA MET A 712 47.48 23.06 25.37
C MET A 712 48.62 22.21 24.85
N VAL A 713 49.05 22.49 23.63
CA VAL A 713 50.17 21.80 23.00
C VAL A 713 51.08 22.80 22.30
N SER A 714 52.38 22.53 22.29
CA SER A 714 53.34 23.27 21.48
C SER A 714 53.71 22.50 20.23
N THR A 715 53.73 23.19 19.10
CA THR A 715 54.23 22.68 17.83
C THR A 715 55.49 23.42 17.43
N THR A 716 56.32 22.74 16.65
CA THR A 716 57.42 23.40 15.94
C THR A 716 56.88 24.02 14.66
N LYS A 717 57.44 25.16 14.26
CA LYS A 717 57.07 25.81 13.00
C LYS A 717 57.19 24.81 11.85
N ARG A 718 56.10 24.63 11.11
CA ARG A 718 56.06 23.79 9.91
C ARG A 718 56.43 24.63 8.68
N SER A 719 57.29 24.07 7.84
CA SER A 719 57.70 24.65 6.55
C SER A 719 57.74 23.57 5.48
N PHE A 720 57.43 23.96 4.24
CA PHE A 720 57.41 23.06 3.09
C PHE A 720 58.33 23.59 2.00
N ALA A 721 59.10 22.70 1.35
CA ALA A 721 60.11 23.11 0.37
C ALA A 721 59.49 23.72 -0.89
N ASP A 722 58.32 23.22 -1.31
CA ASP A 722 57.57 23.68 -2.48
C ASP A 722 56.77 24.98 -2.24
N LEU A 723 56.79 25.52 -1.03
CA LEU A 723 56.22 26.83 -0.72
C LEU A 723 57.25 27.96 -0.70
N GLN A 724 58.54 27.68 -0.81
CA GLN A 724 59.56 28.73 -0.73
C GLN A 724 59.37 29.76 -1.86
N GLY A 725 59.04 31.00 -1.47
CA GLY A 725 58.74 32.09 -2.41
C GLY A 725 57.33 32.04 -3.02
N HIS A 726 56.50 31.07 -2.62
CA HIS A 726 55.10 31.00 -3.01
C HIS A 726 54.26 32.00 -2.22
N TRP A 727 53.27 32.64 -2.85
CA TRP A 727 52.46 33.70 -2.24
C TRP A 727 51.69 33.22 -0.98
N SER A 728 51.30 31.95 -0.94
CA SER A 728 50.55 31.35 0.16
C SER A 728 51.43 30.79 1.29
N GLN A 729 52.76 30.97 1.21
CA GLN A 729 53.69 30.31 2.14
C GLN A 729 53.33 30.59 3.60
N GLN A 730 53.16 31.86 3.96
CA GLN A 730 52.88 32.26 5.33
C GLN A 730 51.54 31.71 5.84
N ASP A 731 50.49 31.80 5.02
CA ASP A 731 49.15 31.32 5.38
C ASP A 731 49.14 29.80 5.62
N VAL A 732 49.78 29.05 4.72
CA VAL A 732 49.85 27.59 4.82
C VAL A 732 50.72 27.15 6.00
N GLU A 733 51.90 27.77 6.19
CA GLU A 733 52.79 27.44 7.32
C GLU A 733 52.13 27.74 8.68
N LEU A 734 51.34 28.81 8.77
CA LEU A 734 50.54 29.14 9.96
C LEU A 734 49.52 28.05 10.24
N LEU A 735 48.64 27.74 9.28
CA LEU A 735 47.62 26.71 9.46
C LEU A 735 48.22 25.31 9.70
N ALA A 736 49.39 25.01 9.13
CA ALA A 736 50.08 23.75 9.37
C ALA A 736 50.68 23.68 10.78
N SER A 737 51.20 24.81 11.28
CA SER A 737 51.68 24.92 12.67
C SER A 737 50.52 24.81 13.67
N ASN A 738 49.30 25.19 13.27
CA ASN A 738 48.06 25.02 14.04
C ASN A 738 47.41 23.63 13.87
N LEU A 739 48.07 22.68 13.18
CA LEU A 739 47.57 21.33 12.89
C LEU A 739 46.26 21.30 12.07
N ILE A 740 45.91 22.39 11.38
CA ILE A 740 44.66 22.50 10.60
C ILE A 740 44.84 21.92 9.20
N VAL A 741 45.95 22.26 8.53
CA VAL A 741 46.32 21.73 7.22
C VAL A 741 47.53 20.79 7.33
N ASN A 742 47.53 19.75 6.49
CA ASN A 742 48.63 18.80 6.39
C ASN A 742 49.26 18.87 5.00
N GLY A 743 50.58 18.68 4.93
CA GLY A 743 51.27 18.44 3.66
C GLY A 743 50.88 17.10 3.03
N VAL A 744 51.13 16.96 1.73
CA VAL A 744 51.03 15.66 1.04
C VAL A 744 52.19 14.73 1.40
N SER A 745 53.27 15.30 1.93
CA SER A 745 54.37 14.60 2.60
C SER A 745 54.94 15.48 3.72
N LYS A 746 56.00 15.01 4.40
CA LYS A 746 56.66 15.78 5.46
C LYS A 746 57.19 17.13 4.98
N ASP A 747 57.65 17.21 3.73
CA ASP A 747 58.38 18.37 3.20
C ASP A 747 57.67 19.03 1.99
N GLN A 748 56.48 18.55 1.59
CA GLN A 748 55.71 19.11 0.46
C GLN A 748 54.24 19.37 0.80
N PHE A 749 53.71 20.50 0.35
CA PHE A 749 52.30 20.88 0.53
C PHE A 749 51.43 20.70 -0.74
N ALA A 750 52.03 20.80 -1.92
CA ALA A 750 51.41 20.85 -3.24
C ALA A 750 50.40 22.02 -3.40
N PRO A 751 50.86 23.29 -3.35
CA PRO A 751 49.99 24.47 -3.30
C PRO A 751 49.03 24.61 -4.50
N ASP A 752 49.48 24.25 -5.70
CA ASP A 752 48.72 24.45 -6.94
C ASP A 752 47.83 23.26 -7.34
N VAL A 753 47.85 22.17 -6.57
CA VAL A 753 46.97 21.02 -6.80
C VAL A 753 45.53 21.40 -6.44
N ARG A 754 44.57 20.95 -7.26
CA ARG A 754 43.14 21.18 -7.01
C ARG A 754 42.69 20.40 -5.78
N ILE A 755 41.99 21.06 -4.86
CA ILE A 755 41.48 20.46 -3.63
C ILE A 755 40.10 19.83 -3.87
N THR A 756 39.87 18.63 -3.33
CA THR A 756 38.56 17.97 -3.46
C THR A 756 37.54 18.52 -2.46
N ARG A 757 36.26 18.27 -2.75
CA ARG A 757 35.15 18.60 -1.83
C ARG A 757 35.32 17.96 -0.45
N ALA A 758 35.75 16.69 -0.37
CA ALA A 758 35.97 16.02 0.91
C ALA A 758 37.20 16.56 1.67
N GLU A 759 38.26 16.93 0.96
CA GLU A 759 39.43 17.56 1.57
C GLU A 759 39.05 18.91 2.17
N PHE A 760 38.36 19.77 1.41
CA PHE A 760 37.95 21.08 1.92
C PHE A 760 36.96 20.98 3.09
N ALA A 761 35.97 20.08 3.01
CA ALA A 761 35.06 19.82 4.14
C ALA A 761 35.82 19.37 5.39
N SER A 762 36.84 18.52 5.23
CA SER A 762 37.68 18.06 6.33
C SER A 762 38.52 19.17 6.95
N LEU A 763 39.04 20.10 6.14
CA LEU A 763 39.75 21.28 6.64
C LEU A 763 38.83 22.21 7.41
N LEU A 764 37.62 22.46 6.89
CA LEU A 764 36.63 23.33 7.53
C LEU A 764 36.20 22.76 8.89
N VAL A 765 35.80 21.49 8.94
CA VAL A 765 35.41 20.80 10.20
C VAL A 765 36.55 20.82 11.22
N ARG A 766 37.80 20.62 10.77
CA ARG A 766 38.97 20.68 11.65
C ARG A 766 39.23 22.09 12.17
N SER A 767 39.12 23.11 11.32
CA SER A 767 39.30 24.52 11.72
C SER A 767 38.28 24.99 12.76
N LEU A 768 37.12 24.34 12.79
CA LEU A 768 36.02 24.60 13.70
C LEU A 768 36.14 23.81 15.01
N GLY A 769 37.11 22.89 15.16
CA GLY A 769 37.24 22.07 16.38
C GLY A 769 36.02 21.16 16.62
N MET A 770 35.32 20.77 15.56
CA MET A 770 34.11 19.94 15.64
C MET A 770 34.44 18.49 15.98
N SER A 771 33.50 17.84 16.68
CA SER A 771 33.64 16.42 17.04
C SER A 771 33.55 15.50 15.82
N LEU A 772 34.49 14.55 15.74
CA LEU A 772 34.53 13.48 14.75
C LEU A 772 34.07 12.16 15.38
N GLU A 773 32.78 12.02 15.65
CA GLU A 773 32.17 10.81 16.20
C GLU A 773 31.15 10.23 15.22
N LYS A 774 31.09 8.90 15.14
CA LYS A 774 30.11 8.20 14.32
C LYS A 774 28.74 8.22 15.00
N ASP A 775 27.74 8.78 14.32
CA ASP A 775 26.35 8.67 14.70
C ASP A 775 25.72 7.46 14.01
N GLN A 776 25.24 6.49 14.80
CA GLN A 776 24.60 5.29 14.28
C GLN A 776 23.28 5.58 13.54
N ALA A 777 22.66 6.74 13.81
CA ALA A 777 21.45 7.19 13.12
C ALA A 777 21.74 7.91 11.80
N TYR A 778 22.97 8.36 11.56
CA TYR A 778 23.33 9.07 10.33
C TYR A 778 23.45 8.08 9.16
N ARG A 779 22.60 8.26 8.14
CA ARG A 779 22.56 7.39 6.95
C ARG A 779 23.64 7.74 5.91
N GLY A 780 24.24 8.92 5.99
CA GLY A 780 25.32 9.35 5.11
C GLY A 780 24.96 9.49 3.64
N PHE A 781 25.99 9.70 2.82
CA PHE A 781 25.91 9.69 1.37
C PHE A 781 26.42 8.34 0.85
N ALA A 782 25.78 7.80 -0.19
CA ALA A 782 26.07 6.47 -0.72
C ALA A 782 27.48 6.36 -1.33
N ASP A 783 28.07 7.48 -1.76
CA ASP A 783 29.42 7.56 -2.31
C ASP A 783 30.50 7.92 -1.27
N VAL A 784 30.15 7.93 0.02
CA VAL A 784 31.09 8.12 1.14
C VAL A 784 31.16 6.81 1.91
N ALA A 785 32.21 6.02 1.65
CA ALA A 785 32.46 4.78 2.38
C ALA A 785 32.69 5.08 3.88
N SER A 786 32.10 4.27 4.76
CA SER A 786 32.11 4.54 6.22
C SER A 786 33.50 4.47 6.86
N ASP A 787 34.46 3.84 6.19
CA ASP A 787 35.87 3.71 6.58
C ASP A 787 36.80 4.68 5.83
N ALA A 788 36.25 5.51 4.93
CA ALA A 788 37.02 6.55 4.27
C ALA A 788 37.55 7.56 5.29
N TRP A 789 38.79 8.02 5.11
CA TRP A 789 39.45 8.93 6.05
C TRP A 789 38.68 10.26 6.28
N TYR A 790 37.87 10.67 5.30
CA TYR A 790 37.04 11.87 5.36
C TYR A 790 35.60 11.61 5.82
N ALA A 791 35.20 10.36 6.06
CA ALA A 791 33.80 9.99 6.31
C ALA A 791 33.21 10.74 7.51
N LEU A 792 33.90 10.70 8.66
CA LEU A 792 33.47 11.39 9.88
C LEU A 792 33.44 12.91 9.72
N ALA A 793 34.33 13.48 8.92
CA ALA A 793 34.34 14.91 8.67
C ALA A 793 33.17 15.33 7.77
N VAL A 794 32.87 14.57 6.72
CA VAL A 794 31.69 14.82 5.87
C VAL A 794 30.40 14.66 6.67
N GLU A 795 30.33 13.65 7.55
CA GLU A 795 29.23 13.47 8.49
C GLU A 795 29.06 14.68 9.41
N ALA A 796 30.13 15.11 10.10
CA ALA A 796 30.09 16.27 10.98
C ALA A 796 29.67 17.55 10.23
N ALA A 797 30.25 17.78 9.05
CA ALA A 797 29.91 18.92 8.21
C ALA A 797 28.44 18.89 7.77
N SER A 798 27.92 17.71 7.42
CA SER A 798 26.53 17.54 6.98
C SER A 798 25.54 17.76 8.13
N LYS A 799 25.81 17.20 9.32
CA LYS A 799 24.97 17.38 10.51
C LYS A 799 24.91 18.82 10.98
N ALA A 800 26.02 19.55 10.87
CA ALA A 800 26.07 20.98 11.17
C ALA A 800 25.56 21.89 10.03
N GLY A 801 25.07 21.31 8.92
CA GLY A 801 24.54 22.07 7.78
C GLY A 801 25.61 22.79 6.95
N LEU A 802 26.90 22.56 7.20
CA LEU A 802 28.01 23.19 6.48
C LEU A 802 28.09 22.72 5.02
N VAL A 803 27.70 21.47 4.76
CA VAL A 803 27.69 20.88 3.41
C VAL A 803 26.35 20.25 3.08
N ASN A 804 25.99 20.33 1.80
CA ASN A 804 24.95 19.52 1.19
C ASN A 804 25.57 18.57 0.17
N GLY A 805 24.92 17.43 -0.07
CA GLY A 805 25.22 16.60 -1.23
C GLY A 805 24.89 17.33 -2.53
N ILE A 806 25.51 16.90 -3.63
CA ILE A 806 25.11 17.31 -4.99
C ILE A 806 23.76 16.67 -5.39
N SER A 807 23.32 15.66 -4.63
CA SER A 807 21.96 15.14 -4.59
C SER A 807 21.64 14.71 -3.16
N ALA A 808 20.42 14.22 -2.91
CA ALA A 808 20.03 13.68 -1.60
C ALA A 808 20.89 12.49 -1.15
N THR A 809 21.55 11.78 -2.07
CA THR A 809 22.31 10.55 -1.78
C THR A 809 23.78 10.60 -2.17
N LYS A 810 24.25 11.67 -2.83
CA LYS A 810 25.61 11.76 -3.38
C LYS A 810 26.33 13.04 -2.92
N PHE A 811 27.53 12.91 -2.38
CA PHE A 811 28.37 14.02 -1.93
C PHE A 811 29.43 14.49 -2.96
N ALA A 812 29.90 13.56 -3.79
CA ALA A 812 31.05 13.69 -4.69
C ALA A 812 32.38 14.01 -3.98
N PRO A 813 32.88 13.13 -3.08
CA PRO A 813 34.04 13.43 -2.23
C PRO A 813 35.35 13.67 -2.99
N HIS A 814 35.49 13.07 -4.17
CA HIS A 814 36.72 13.12 -4.98
C HIS A 814 36.69 14.18 -6.08
N GLU A 815 35.57 14.88 -6.27
CA GLU A 815 35.49 15.96 -7.25
C GLU A 815 36.17 17.22 -6.71
N PRO A 816 36.97 17.93 -7.51
CA PRO A 816 37.50 19.24 -7.15
C PRO A 816 36.38 20.24 -6.83
N ILE A 817 36.56 21.05 -5.79
CA ILE A 817 35.56 22.05 -5.37
C ILE A 817 35.70 23.35 -6.18
N THR A 818 34.57 23.97 -6.54
CA THR A 818 34.56 25.30 -7.17
C THR A 818 34.67 26.42 -6.14
N ARG A 819 35.09 27.61 -6.57
CA ARG A 819 35.16 28.81 -5.71
C ARG A 819 33.81 29.20 -5.11
N GLU A 820 32.73 29.14 -5.89
CA GLU A 820 31.38 29.43 -5.38
C GLU A 820 30.89 28.37 -4.36
N GLN A 821 31.28 27.10 -4.52
CA GLN A 821 30.97 26.06 -3.53
C GLN A 821 31.72 26.27 -2.21
N MET A 822 33.00 26.68 -2.26
CA MET A 822 33.75 27.05 -1.05
C MET A 822 33.10 28.24 -0.34
N ALA A 823 32.67 29.26 -1.08
CA ALA A 823 32.01 30.43 -0.51
C ALA A 823 30.78 30.04 0.31
N VAL A 824 29.92 29.18 -0.25
CA VAL A 824 28.72 28.68 0.46
C VAL A 824 29.06 27.91 1.72
N MET A 825 30.06 27.03 1.68
CA MET A 825 30.47 26.26 2.86
C MET A 825 31.00 27.15 3.98
N ILE A 826 31.79 28.18 3.65
CA ILE A 826 32.31 29.12 4.64
C ILE A 826 31.22 30.05 5.17
N ALA A 827 30.31 30.53 4.32
CA ALA A 827 29.17 31.34 4.77
C ALA A 827 28.32 30.59 5.80
N ARG A 828 28.08 29.29 5.58
CA ARG A 828 27.39 28.43 6.56
C ARG A 828 28.20 28.28 7.85
N ALA A 829 29.51 28.13 7.75
CA ALA A 829 30.39 28.07 8.93
C ALA A 829 30.40 29.40 9.70
N GLN A 830 30.39 30.54 9.02
CA GLN A 830 30.24 31.85 9.66
C GLN A 830 28.92 31.95 10.41
N ILE A 831 27.79 31.54 9.82
CA ILE A 831 26.48 31.57 10.49
C ILE A 831 26.50 30.70 11.75
N LEU A 832 27.11 29.50 11.67
CA LEU A 832 27.23 28.59 12.80
C LEU A 832 27.96 29.21 14.01
N VAL A 833 28.99 30.04 13.76
CA VAL A 833 29.85 30.60 14.82
C VAL A 833 29.50 32.06 15.17
N ARG A 834 28.79 32.81 14.31
CA ARG A 834 28.40 34.22 14.54
C ARG A 834 27.32 34.41 15.60
N THR A 835 26.76 33.34 16.15
CA THR A 835 25.95 33.38 17.39
C THR A 835 26.74 33.89 18.62
N LEU A 836 28.03 34.19 18.48
CA LEU A 836 28.93 34.58 19.55
C LEU A 836 29.15 36.09 19.77
N GLN A 837 28.93 36.98 18.79
CA GLN A 837 29.30 38.40 18.98
C GLN A 837 28.40 39.38 18.22
N VAL A 838 28.13 40.50 18.91
CA VAL A 838 27.65 41.77 18.37
C VAL A 838 28.45 42.11 17.11
N THR A 839 27.74 42.60 16.09
CA THR A 839 28.29 43.22 14.88
C THR A 839 29.62 43.91 15.16
N PRO A 840 30.70 43.63 14.40
CA PRO A 840 31.91 44.44 14.48
C PRO A 840 31.54 45.90 14.33
N ASP A 841 31.74 46.68 15.39
CA ASP A 841 31.63 48.13 15.34
C ASP A 841 32.80 48.62 14.48
N GLY A 842 32.49 49.05 13.26
CA GLY A 842 33.50 49.36 12.24
C GLY A 842 33.48 48.44 11.01
N ALA A 843 32.30 48.12 10.46
CA ALA A 843 32.21 47.88 9.03
C ALA A 843 32.65 49.16 8.32
N GLU A 844 33.97 49.31 8.10
CA GLU A 844 34.48 50.27 7.12
C GLU A 844 33.74 50.02 5.81
N ASP A 845 33.39 51.10 5.10
CA ASP A 845 32.87 51.07 3.73
C ASP A 845 33.87 50.33 2.83
N ALA A 846 33.87 49.00 2.90
CA ALA A 846 34.55 48.15 1.94
C ALA A 846 33.79 48.36 0.64
N GLN A 847 34.35 49.18 -0.24
CA GLN A 847 33.86 49.34 -1.61
C GLN A 847 33.54 47.94 -2.14
N LEU A 848 32.25 47.67 -2.38
CA LEU A 848 31.78 46.44 -3.01
C LEU A 848 32.60 46.26 -4.28
N GLN A 849 33.59 45.36 -4.22
CA GLN A 849 34.37 45.02 -5.40
C GLN A 849 33.42 44.35 -6.36
N THR A 850 33.07 45.07 -7.42
CA THR A 850 32.20 44.57 -8.47
C THR A 850 33.06 43.80 -9.45
N PHE A 851 32.80 42.49 -9.57
CA PHE A 851 33.47 41.65 -10.55
C PHE A 851 32.68 41.62 -11.85
N THR A 852 33.40 41.59 -12.98
CA THR A 852 32.80 41.58 -14.31
C THR A 852 32.01 40.31 -14.63
N ASP A 853 32.25 39.24 -13.86
CA ASP A 853 31.67 37.92 -14.03
C ASP A 853 30.65 37.55 -12.93
N MET A 854 30.14 38.53 -12.17
CA MET A 854 29.10 38.28 -11.15
C MET A 854 27.84 37.59 -11.71
N GLN A 855 27.47 37.85 -12.97
CA GLN A 855 26.34 37.17 -13.62
C GLN A 855 26.56 35.67 -13.85
N LYS A 856 27.81 35.18 -13.73
CA LYS A 856 28.14 33.75 -13.85
C LYS A 856 28.05 33.01 -12.51
N ILE A 857 27.80 33.72 -11.40
CA ILE A 857 27.59 33.10 -10.10
C ILE A 857 26.24 32.37 -10.14
N SER A 858 26.23 31.12 -9.71
CA SER A 858 24.98 30.37 -9.63
C SER A 858 24.01 31.02 -8.65
N PRO A 859 22.68 31.05 -8.92
CA PRO A 859 21.72 31.71 -8.03
C PRO A 859 21.76 31.24 -6.57
N TRP A 860 22.09 29.97 -6.33
CA TRP A 860 22.19 29.39 -4.98
C TRP A 860 23.45 29.81 -4.21
N ALA A 861 24.45 30.37 -4.90
CA ALA A 861 25.72 30.80 -4.31
C ALA A 861 25.81 32.32 -4.13
N LEU A 862 24.93 33.09 -4.77
CA LEU A 862 25.04 34.55 -4.88
C LEU A 862 25.17 35.22 -3.51
N GLU A 863 24.24 34.96 -2.59
CA GLU A 863 24.25 35.55 -1.24
C GLU A 863 25.52 35.20 -0.45
N ALA A 864 25.98 33.95 -0.55
CA ALA A 864 27.20 33.53 0.13
C ALA A 864 28.44 34.20 -0.46
N VAL A 865 28.53 34.31 -1.78
CA VAL A 865 29.65 34.99 -2.45
C VAL A 865 29.67 36.47 -2.06
N ASP A 866 28.53 37.13 -2.07
CA ASP A 866 28.41 38.55 -1.69
C ASP A 866 28.91 38.77 -0.26
N GLU A 867 28.50 37.94 0.70
CA GLU A 867 28.96 38.01 2.11
C GLU A 867 30.46 37.69 2.25
N MET A 868 30.97 36.69 1.53
CA MET A 868 32.40 36.33 1.62
C MET A 868 33.31 37.42 1.06
N VAL A 869 32.86 38.15 0.04
CA VAL A 869 33.57 39.29 -0.54
C VAL A 869 33.47 40.50 0.37
N ALA A 870 32.26 40.81 0.87
CA ALA A 870 32.04 41.94 1.78
C ALA A 870 32.83 41.80 3.09
N SER A 871 32.97 40.58 3.61
CA SER A 871 33.77 40.29 4.82
C SER A 871 35.27 40.13 4.57
N GLY A 872 35.74 40.26 3.32
CA GLY A 872 37.15 40.14 2.95
C GLY A 872 37.73 38.72 3.09
N ILE A 873 36.89 37.71 3.30
CA ILE A 873 37.31 36.31 3.41
C ILE A 873 37.72 35.76 2.04
N MET A 874 36.90 36.03 1.02
CA MET A 874 37.20 35.69 -0.37
C MET A 874 37.41 36.94 -1.19
N ASN A 875 38.57 37.04 -1.83
CA ASN A 875 38.85 38.07 -2.83
C ASN A 875 38.62 37.48 -4.23
N GLY A 876 38.51 38.36 -5.23
CA GLY A 876 38.60 37.98 -6.64
C GLY A 876 39.87 37.18 -6.93
N LEU A 877 39.83 36.34 -7.96
CA LEU A 877 41.03 35.68 -8.46
C LEU A 877 42.04 36.72 -8.96
N ASP A 878 41.52 37.79 -9.54
CA ASP A 878 42.22 39.01 -9.92
C ASP A 878 41.33 40.24 -9.60
N PRO A 879 41.81 41.49 -9.80
CA PRO A 879 41.03 42.70 -9.49
C PRO A 879 39.70 42.86 -10.25
N THR A 880 39.42 42.05 -11.27
CA THR A 880 38.27 42.18 -12.17
C THR A 880 37.37 40.94 -12.25
N GLN A 881 37.85 39.76 -11.83
CA GLN A 881 37.13 38.49 -11.91
C GLN A 881 37.07 37.74 -10.58
N PHE A 882 35.88 37.24 -10.23
CA PHE A 882 35.69 36.33 -9.12
C PHE A 882 35.98 34.87 -9.49
N ALA A 883 35.66 34.48 -10.73
CA ALA A 883 35.77 33.14 -11.29
C ALA A 883 34.97 32.07 -10.50
N PRO A 884 33.62 32.17 -10.41
CA PRO A 884 32.81 31.33 -9.52
C PRO A 884 32.92 29.82 -9.80
N ALA A 885 32.96 29.43 -11.08
CA ALA A 885 33.04 28.04 -11.51
C ALA A 885 34.49 27.48 -11.57
N GLU A 886 35.51 28.30 -11.28
CA GLU A 886 36.88 27.81 -11.29
C GLU A 886 37.16 26.89 -10.10
N LEU A 887 37.93 25.82 -10.35
CA LEU A 887 38.31 24.84 -9.34
C LEU A 887 39.36 25.43 -8.39
N ALA A 888 39.18 25.26 -7.09
CA ALA A 888 40.11 25.82 -6.11
C ALA A 888 41.40 25.02 -5.98
N THR A 889 42.52 25.71 -5.71
CA THR A 889 43.78 25.06 -5.32
C THR A 889 43.88 24.88 -3.80
N ARG A 890 44.76 23.99 -3.34
CA ARG A 890 45.08 23.81 -1.91
C ARG A 890 45.57 25.10 -1.26
N ALA A 891 46.38 25.90 -1.96
CA ALA A 891 46.83 27.21 -1.49
C ALA A 891 45.66 28.18 -1.29
N GLN A 892 44.74 28.27 -2.25
CA GLN A 892 43.54 29.11 -2.13
C GLN A 892 42.66 28.69 -0.96
N ALA A 893 42.40 27.38 -0.81
CA ALA A 893 41.61 26.86 0.29
C ALA A 893 42.22 27.21 1.66
N ALA A 894 43.54 27.05 1.83
CA ALA A 894 44.24 27.40 3.06
C ALA A 894 44.15 28.90 3.38
N THR A 895 44.41 29.77 2.40
CA THR A 895 44.34 31.23 2.59
C THR A 895 42.93 31.70 2.94
N ILE A 896 41.91 31.18 2.26
CA ILE A 896 40.52 31.54 2.55
C ILE A 896 40.12 31.05 3.95
N LEU A 897 40.51 29.82 4.33
CA LEU A 897 40.22 29.27 5.65
C LEU A 897 40.89 30.08 6.77
N LYS A 898 42.15 30.49 6.56
CA LYS A 898 42.89 31.37 7.47
C LYS A 898 42.16 32.70 7.68
N ARG A 899 41.69 33.34 6.60
CA ARG A 899 40.93 34.60 6.69
C ARG A 899 39.58 34.43 7.37
N PHE A 900 38.88 33.32 7.08
CA PHE A 900 37.67 32.97 7.79
C PHE A 900 37.92 32.88 9.30
N MET A 901 38.92 32.12 9.72
CA MET A 901 39.27 31.96 11.13
C MET A 901 39.67 33.29 11.78
N GLN A 902 40.39 34.17 11.08
CA GLN A 902 40.69 35.51 11.60
C GLN A 902 39.43 36.38 11.72
N ASN A 903 38.55 36.34 10.71
CA ASN A 903 37.32 37.12 10.68
C ASN A 903 36.36 36.74 11.82
N VAL A 904 36.27 35.46 12.18
CA VAL A 904 35.46 34.99 13.32
C VAL A 904 36.22 35.00 14.64
N GLY A 905 37.45 35.50 14.66
CA GLY A 905 38.28 35.62 15.86
C GLY A 905 38.76 34.27 16.42
N PHE A 906 38.91 33.24 15.61
CA PHE A 906 39.41 31.92 16.04
C PHE A 906 40.93 31.84 16.11
N ILE A 907 41.62 32.72 15.38
CA ILE A 907 43.07 32.95 15.43
C ILE A 907 43.36 34.44 15.32
N ASP A 908 44.54 34.86 15.78
CA ASP A 908 44.97 36.26 15.68
C ASP A 908 45.27 36.69 14.22
N GLY A 909 45.11 38.00 13.98
CA GLY A 909 45.26 38.68 12.68
C GLY A 909 46.67 38.73 12.12
#